data_AF-A0A940MEJ0-F1
#
_entry.id   AF-A0A940MEJ0-F1
#
_cell.length_a   1.000
_cell.length_b   1.000
_cell.length_c   1.000
_cell.angle_alpha   90.00
_cell.angle_beta   90.00
_cell.angle_gamma   90.00
#
_symmetry.space_group_name_H-M   'P 1'
#
loop_
_entity.id
_entity.type
_entity.pdbx_description
1 polymer ?
#
loop_
_entity_poly.entity_id
_entity_poly.type
_entity_poly.pdbx_seq_one_letter_code
_entity_poly.pdbx_strand_id
1 'polypeptide(L)'
;MIPSLRALRRTVLVTASSSLLAVGGLVALTAPAASAAPAAATGGNGANLPYAEVQAENSATNGTVIGPSYAQGQLADEASYRKAVTLQGSGKYVTFTTPVATNSIDFRYSIPDTSGGSVYHAPLSLYVDGVKQSDFDLTNAYSWYYGSYPFTNSPGSNPHHFYDEVHRLLPKTYQAGTTFKLQVDPGDTASSYTIDFADFEQVGAALPQPAGSVSVTSQGADASGAQDSTAAFNAAIRAAGSGGTVWIPPGTYKIPGHIAVNNVTVAGAGMWYSTVTGAAPGFYGNSAPSPSTDVHLKNFAIFGDVQERNDSAQVNGIGGAMSDSTVSDLWIEHDKVGAWLDGPMDKLTLSGLRIRDTTADGINFHGGVTNSTVTNSDIRNTGDDGIATWADSSLGADANDTISNNTVQTQILANGIAIYGGHDNTVSGNLVKDTGLTQGGGIHVGQRFTSTPVGRTDIKDNTLIRDGSLDPNWQFGVGALWFDGSQGAINGPVNVSNALIEQSPYEAVQWVEGTVSGVNLDNVTIAGTGTFALQEQTGGAAKFSNVTATGVGASSPVYSCEGGNFSVTDGGGNSGIGGTPYCGPWPAPHFPGYPAESVTATPSALHFGSVATGATSDAQTVTVANPTGSAAAVTSVAAAGDFAQTNTCGSSIPAKGSCTVSVTFKPTASGARTGTLTVKAGGATDTVALDGTGTAPGPVLAATPGGLSFASTVVGQSAGAQTVKVTNSGTAAATVSGVSVTGDYSQTNNCSSVAAGGSCTVNVTFKPTAAGSRKGTLTVDSDANNGPVTVALSGSGIGATTNLAAGRPASASSSNNPYVASNITDSDASSYWESQNGSFPQWAQVDLGTGYKVGRITLKLPPATAWNTRNETLSVRTSTDGSNFTTVVPSKAYTFDPNANQNTVSIALPGSTARYVRVDITANTGWNAGQLSDFEVFPSS
;
A
#
# COMPACT_ATOMS: atom_id res chain seq x y z
N MET A 1 -88.07 -19.82 -11.21
CA MET A 1 -88.50 -20.77 -10.16
C MET A 1 -87.71 -20.44 -8.89
N ILE A 2 -88.45 -19.83 -7.96
CA ILE A 2 -88.38 -19.71 -6.49
C ILE A 2 -87.02 -19.42 -5.78
N PRO A 3 -87.02 -18.46 -4.83
CA PRO A 3 -85.92 -17.53 -4.47
C PRO A 3 -85.37 -17.86 -3.05
N SER A 4 -84.62 -17.07 -2.25
CA SER A 4 -84.63 -15.63 -1.96
C SER A 4 -83.51 -15.21 -0.98
N LEU A 5 -83.21 -13.91 -1.00
CA LEU A 5 -82.46 -13.08 -0.04
C LEU A 5 -82.98 -13.08 1.42
N ARG A 6 -82.10 -12.76 2.38
CA ARG A 6 -82.19 -11.77 3.52
C ARG A 6 -81.20 -12.17 4.64
N ALA A 7 -80.25 -11.38 5.12
CA ALA A 7 -80.21 -10.04 5.73
C ALA A 7 -80.13 -10.05 7.29
N LEU A 8 -79.04 -9.44 7.79
CA LEU A 8 -78.93 -8.50 8.93
C LEU A 8 -78.90 -8.94 10.43
N ARG A 9 -77.91 -8.33 11.12
CA ARG A 9 -77.90 -7.63 12.46
C ARG A 9 -77.59 -8.46 13.72
N ARG A 10 -76.48 -8.12 14.42
CA ARG A 10 -76.32 -7.26 15.65
C ARG A 10 -76.81 -7.96 16.92
N THR A 11 -76.27 -7.89 18.14
CA THR A 11 -75.11 -7.33 18.88
C THR A 11 -75.33 -7.80 20.34
N VAL A 12 -74.34 -7.66 21.22
CA VAL A 12 -74.38 -7.60 22.71
C VAL A 12 -74.10 -8.94 23.41
N LEU A 13 -72.90 -9.18 23.97
CA LEU A 13 -72.32 -8.74 25.28
C LEU A 13 -72.99 -9.39 26.51
N VAL A 14 -72.20 -10.13 27.31
CA VAL A 14 -71.98 -9.96 28.77
C VAL A 14 -71.52 -11.30 29.39
N THR A 15 -70.29 -11.21 29.92
CA THR A 15 -69.57 -11.95 30.98
C THR A 15 -70.30 -12.99 31.85
N ALA A 16 -69.63 -14.12 32.12
CA ALA A 16 -69.29 -14.55 33.49
C ALA A 16 -68.24 -15.67 33.49
N SER A 17 -67.35 -15.56 34.48
CA SER A 17 -66.11 -16.29 34.75
C SER A 17 -66.28 -17.79 35.02
N SER A 18 -65.31 -18.60 34.57
CA SER A 18 -64.78 -19.72 35.38
C SER A 18 -63.39 -20.11 34.88
N SER A 19 -62.42 -20.03 35.78
CA SER A 19 -61.03 -20.46 35.64
C SER A 19 -60.92 -21.99 35.59
N LEU A 20 -60.30 -22.52 34.53
CA LEU A 20 -59.65 -23.83 34.53
C LEU A 20 -58.41 -23.78 33.62
N LEU A 21 -57.24 -24.06 34.21
CA LEU A 21 -55.99 -24.32 33.50
C LEU A 21 -56.15 -25.59 32.67
N ALA A 22 -55.97 -25.48 31.36
CA ALA A 22 -55.59 -26.59 30.49
C ALA A 22 -54.47 -26.10 29.56
N VAL A 23 -53.27 -26.62 29.78
CA VAL A 23 -52.10 -26.44 28.93
C VAL A 23 -52.37 -27.18 27.62
N GLY A 24 -52.72 -26.45 26.57
CA GLY A 24 -52.86 -26.95 25.21
C GLY A 24 -52.33 -25.88 24.26
N GLY A 25 -51.04 -25.97 23.94
CA GLY A 25 -50.39 -25.06 23.00
C GLY A 25 -51.03 -25.18 21.61
N LEU A 26 -51.64 -24.10 21.13
CA LEU A 26 -51.94 -23.94 19.72
C LEU A 26 -50.60 -23.84 18.96
N VAL A 27 -50.32 -24.83 18.13
CA VAL A 27 -49.35 -24.69 17.04
C VAL A 27 -49.96 -23.72 16.04
N ALA A 28 -49.61 -22.44 16.16
CA ALA A 28 -49.79 -21.49 15.08
C ALA A 28 -48.81 -21.90 13.97
N LEU A 29 -49.35 -22.40 12.85
CA LEU A 29 -48.61 -22.50 11.59
C LEU A 29 -48.29 -21.07 11.14
N THR A 30 -47.16 -20.55 11.61
CA THR A 30 -46.54 -19.37 11.01
C THR A 30 -46.10 -19.77 9.61
N ALA A 31 -46.73 -19.18 8.59
CA ALA A 31 -46.12 -19.16 7.27
C ALA A 31 -44.70 -18.59 7.44
N PRO A 32 -43.65 -19.24 6.88
CA PRO A 32 -42.32 -18.69 6.96
C PRO A 32 -42.37 -17.29 6.35
N ALA A 33 -41.89 -16.30 7.11
CA ALA A 33 -41.64 -14.98 6.57
C ALA A 33 -40.78 -15.18 5.32
N ALA A 34 -41.26 -14.73 4.16
CA ALA A 34 -40.42 -14.67 2.97
C ALA A 34 -39.20 -13.83 3.35
N SER A 35 -38.04 -14.48 3.47
CA SER A 35 -36.77 -13.78 3.62
C SER A 35 -36.67 -12.81 2.47
N ALA A 36 -36.48 -11.51 2.77
CA ALA A 36 -36.15 -10.53 1.75
C ALA A 36 -35.00 -11.08 0.91
N ALA A 37 -35.09 -10.98 -0.42
CA ALA A 37 -33.97 -11.34 -1.28
C ALA A 37 -32.73 -10.57 -0.80
N PRO A 38 -31.55 -11.22 -0.69
CA PRO A 38 -30.32 -10.53 -0.37
C PRO A 38 -30.11 -9.37 -1.34
N ALA A 39 -29.61 -8.24 -0.85
CA ALA A 39 -29.27 -7.12 -1.72
C ALA A 39 -28.19 -7.56 -2.71
N ALA A 40 -28.28 -7.11 -3.96
CA ALA A 40 -27.26 -7.40 -4.97
C ALA A 40 -25.89 -6.92 -4.48
N ALA A 41 -24.86 -7.69 -4.80
CA ALA A 41 -23.48 -7.31 -4.53
C ALA A 41 -23.16 -6.00 -5.25
N THR A 42 -22.48 -5.09 -4.55
CA THR A 42 -22.14 -3.77 -5.11
C THR A 42 -20.76 -3.76 -5.76
N GLY A 43 -19.90 -4.73 -5.44
CA GLY A 43 -18.52 -4.77 -5.91
C GLY A 43 -17.69 -3.58 -5.41
N GLY A 44 -16.60 -3.32 -6.14
CA GLY A 44 -15.63 -2.26 -5.91
C GLY A 44 -15.66 -1.19 -6.99
N ASN A 45 -15.21 0.00 -6.66
CA ASN A 45 -15.20 1.14 -7.58
C ASN A 45 -13.85 1.35 -8.29
N GLY A 46 -12.81 0.61 -7.89
CA GLY A 46 -11.45 0.77 -8.39
C GLY A 46 -10.72 1.96 -7.80
N ALA A 47 -9.74 2.47 -8.54
CA ALA A 47 -8.94 3.61 -8.13
C ALA A 47 -9.73 4.92 -8.22
N ASN A 48 -9.43 5.84 -7.30
CA ASN A 48 -9.88 7.23 -7.39
C ASN A 48 -8.95 8.01 -8.33
N LEU A 49 -9.40 8.16 -9.57
CA LEU A 49 -8.63 8.75 -10.65
C LEU A 49 -8.88 10.26 -10.76
N PRO A 50 -7.85 11.09 -11.01
CA PRO A 50 -8.00 12.53 -11.14
C PRO A 50 -8.56 12.97 -12.51
N TYR A 51 -8.81 12.02 -13.40
CA TYR A 51 -9.26 12.24 -14.77
C TYR A 51 -10.62 11.60 -15.04
N ALA A 52 -11.29 12.07 -16.08
CA ALA A 52 -12.52 11.48 -16.60
C ALA A 52 -12.29 10.87 -17.98
N GLU A 53 -12.55 9.58 -18.11
CA GLU A 53 -12.48 8.82 -19.37
C GLU A 53 -13.74 9.06 -20.21
N VAL A 54 -13.58 9.31 -21.52
CA VAL A 54 -14.66 9.49 -22.49
C VAL A 54 -14.45 8.55 -23.67
N GLN A 55 -15.37 7.60 -23.83
CA GLN A 55 -15.35 6.59 -24.90
C GLN A 55 -15.59 7.20 -26.29
N ALA A 56 -14.80 6.80 -27.29
CA ALA A 56 -14.83 7.38 -28.64
C ALA A 56 -16.09 6.97 -29.41
N GLU A 57 -16.54 5.74 -29.28
CA GLU A 57 -17.74 5.20 -29.92
C GLU A 57 -19.03 5.87 -29.42
N ASN A 58 -18.99 6.45 -28.22
CA ASN A 58 -20.10 7.22 -27.65
C ASN A 58 -20.02 8.72 -28.01
N SER A 59 -18.93 9.15 -28.65
CA SER A 59 -18.64 10.53 -29.02
C SER A 59 -19.12 10.87 -30.44
N ALA A 60 -19.25 12.16 -30.75
CA ALA A 60 -19.70 12.59 -32.06
C ALA A 60 -18.64 12.26 -33.12
N THR A 61 -18.99 11.43 -34.10
CA THR A 61 -18.05 10.94 -35.12
C THR A 61 -18.69 10.83 -36.49
N ASN A 62 -17.89 10.99 -37.54
CA ASN A 62 -18.22 10.59 -38.91
C ASN A 62 -17.29 9.46 -39.43
N GLY A 63 -16.43 8.92 -38.55
CA GLY A 63 -15.65 7.71 -38.76
C GLY A 63 -16.52 6.45 -38.65
N THR A 64 -15.86 5.30 -38.64
CA THR A 64 -16.52 4.01 -38.51
C THR A 64 -16.40 3.50 -37.08
N VAL A 65 -17.51 3.33 -36.38
CA VAL A 65 -17.52 2.61 -35.10
C VAL A 65 -17.27 1.13 -35.39
N ILE A 66 -16.23 0.55 -34.79
CA ILE A 66 -15.92 -0.88 -34.84
C ILE A 66 -16.36 -1.54 -33.53
N GLY A 67 -16.58 -2.86 -33.58
CA GLY A 67 -17.01 -3.63 -32.43
C GLY A 67 -18.52 -3.53 -32.12
N PRO A 68 -18.98 -4.20 -31.06
CA PRO A 68 -18.16 -4.96 -30.13
C PRO A 68 -17.67 -6.29 -30.69
N SER A 69 -16.48 -6.74 -30.30
CA SER A 69 -15.94 -8.06 -30.67
C SER A 69 -15.18 -8.69 -29.50
N TYR A 70 -15.24 -10.01 -29.40
CA TYR A 70 -14.42 -10.82 -28.47
C TYR A 70 -13.52 -11.80 -29.24
N ALA A 71 -13.36 -11.54 -30.54
CA ALA A 71 -12.57 -12.39 -31.41
C ALA A 71 -11.11 -11.92 -31.36
N GLN A 72 -10.25 -12.76 -30.78
CA GLN A 72 -8.82 -12.52 -30.65
C GLN A 72 -8.20 -12.04 -31.98
N GLY A 73 -7.33 -11.04 -31.87
CA GLY A 73 -6.58 -10.48 -32.99
C GLY A 73 -7.37 -9.47 -33.82
N GLN A 74 -8.48 -8.94 -33.29
CA GLN A 74 -9.18 -7.80 -33.86
C GLN A 74 -8.95 -6.54 -33.02
N LEU A 75 -8.83 -5.38 -33.68
CA LEU A 75 -8.75 -4.08 -32.99
C LEU A 75 -9.89 -3.85 -31.98
N ALA A 76 -11.10 -4.30 -32.32
CA ALA A 76 -12.25 -4.16 -31.42
C ALA A 76 -12.12 -5.04 -30.18
N ASP A 77 -11.42 -6.18 -30.25
CA ASP A 77 -11.24 -7.07 -29.09
C ASP A 77 -10.44 -6.39 -27.98
N GLU A 78 -9.37 -5.67 -28.33
CA GLU A 78 -8.50 -5.01 -27.35
C GLU A 78 -8.89 -3.59 -26.98
N ALA A 79 -10.00 -3.07 -27.52
CA ALA A 79 -10.53 -1.76 -27.15
C ALA A 79 -11.30 -1.82 -25.82
N SER A 80 -11.31 -0.71 -25.08
CA SER A 80 -12.24 -0.54 -23.96
C SER A 80 -13.68 -0.72 -24.44
N TYR A 81 -14.54 -1.37 -23.65
CA TYR A 81 -15.90 -1.75 -24.08
C TYR A 81 -15.96 -2.55 -25.40
N ARG A 82 -14.83 -3.09 -25.83
CA ARG A 82 -14.64 -3.80 -27.09
C ARG A 82 -14.99 -2.98 -28.34
N LYS A 83 -15.00 -1.65 -28.25
CA LYS A 83 -15.42 -0.75 -29.33
C LYS A 83 -14.45 0.40 -29.47
N ALA A 84 -14.35 0.91 -30.69
CA ALA A 84 -13.52 2.07 -30.98
C ALA A 84 -14.04 2.78 -32.23
N VAL A 85 -13.43 3.90 -32.60
CA VAL A 85 -13.73 4.64 -33.83
C VAL A 85 -12.52 4.62 -34.76
N THR A 86 -12.66 4.01 -35.93
CA THR A 86 -11.65 4.06 -36.99
C THR A 86 -11.90 5.25 -37.93
N LEU A 87 -10.88 6.10 -38.06
CA LEU A 87 -10.81 7.26 -38.93
C LEU A 87 -9.97 6.89 -40.18
N GLN A 88 -10.66 6.58 -41.27
CA GLN A 88 -10.02 6.23 -42.54
C GLN A 88 -10.38 7.26 -43.62
N GLY A 89 -9.36 7.98 -44.10
CA GLY A 89 -9.49 9.02 -45.12
C GLY A 89 -9.66 10.43 -44.55
N SER A 90 -9.34 11.42 -45.39
CA SER A 90 -9.34 12.84 -44.98
C SER A 90 -10.73 13.33 -44.56
N GLY A 91 -10.79 14.14 -43.51
CA GLY A 91 -12.01 14.71 -42.93
C GLY A 91 -12.77 13.77 -41.99
N LYS A 92 -12.26 12.55 -41.75
CA LYS A 92 -12.79 11.67 -40.70
C LYS A 92 -12.36 12.17 -39.33
N TYR A 93 -13.28 12.18 -38.38
CA TYR A 93 -13.04 12.68 -37.03
C TYR A 93 -13.82 11.92 -35.96
N VAL A 94 -13.34 12.05 -34.72
CA VAL A 94 -14.11 11.88 -33.48
C VAL A 94 -14.00 13.17 -32.66
N THR A 95 -15.09 13.60 -32.04
CA THR A 95 -15.15 14.80 -31.19
C THR A 95 -15.63 14.43 -29.80
N PHE A 96 -14.72 14.50 -28.84
CA PHE A 96 -14.99 14.37 -27.42
C PHE A 96 -15.52 15.69 -26.86
N THR A 97 -16.47 15.62 -25.94
CA THR A 97 -16.89 16.76 -25.13
C THR A 97 -16.44 16.49 -23.70
N THR A 98 -15.53 17.30 -23.18
CA THR A 98 -14.97 17.03 -21.86
C THR A 98 -16.03 17.22 -20.76
N PRO A 99 -16.23 16.25 -19.86
CA PRO A 99 -17.20 16.35 -18.77
C PRO A 99 -16.74 17.28 -17.64
N VAL A 100 -15.43 17.50 -17.53
CA VAL A 100 -14.78 18.24 -16.44
C VAL A 100 -14.00 19.43 -16.97
N ALA A 101 -13.65 20.38 -16.09
CA ALA A 101 -12.58 21.31 -16.44
C ALA A 101 -11.27 20.51 -16.60
N THR A 102 -10.45 20.86 -17.59
CA THR A 102 -9.25 20.09 -17.93
C THR A 102 -8.18 20.97 -18.56
N ASN A 103 -6.92 20.65 -18.32
CA ASN A 103 -5.77 21.21 -19.01
C ASN A 103 -4.86 20.12 -19.57
N SER A 104 -5.38 18.91 -19.74
CA SER A 104 -4.66 17.82 -20.39
C SER A 104 -5.60 17.03 -21.29
N ILE A 105 -5.01 16.23 -22.16
CA ILE A 105 -5.69 15.16 -22.87
C ILE A 105 -4.70 14.01 -22.97
N ASP A 106 -5.22 12.82 -22.80
CA ASP A 106 -4.51 11.57 -23.01
C ASP A 106 -5.48 10.63 -23.72
N PHE A 107 -5.10 10.05 -24.86
CA PHE A 107 -6.01 9.20 -25.62
C PHE A 107 -5.33 7.94 -26.11
N ARG A 108 -6.08 6.84 -26.02
CA ARG A 108 -5.65 5.52 -26.46
C ARG A 108 -5.97 5.36 -27.95
N TYR A 109 -4.97 4.94 -28.72
CA TYR A 109 -5.02 4.91 -30.18
C TYR A 109 -4.33 3.68 -30.74
N SER A 110 -4.62 3.37 -32.01
CA SER A 110 -3.87 2.43 -32.81
C SER A 110 -3.69 2.99 -34.23
N ILE A 111 -2.46 2.94 -34.75
CA ILE A 111 -2.15 3.15 -36.16
C ILE A 111 -1.62 1.84 -36.76
N PRO A 112 -1.87 1.54 -38.04
CA PRO A 112 -1.44 0.27 -38.63
C PRO A 112 0.08 0.07 -38.58
N ASP A 113 0.54 -1.13 -38.29
CA ASP A 113 1.95 -1.46 -38.42
C ASP A 113 2.40 -1.50 -39.90
N THR A 114 3.71 -1.43 -40.12
CA THR A 114 4.32 -1.63 -41.43
C THR A 114 4.47 -3.13 -41.73
N SER A 115 4.54 -3.50 -43.01
CA SER A 115 4.71 -4.90 -43.41
C SER A 115 6.01 -5.56 -42.91
N GLY A 116 6.95 -4.79 -42.39
CA GLY A 116 8.24 -5.26 -41.86
C GLY A 116 8.50 -4.91 -40.40
N GLY A 117 7.50 -4.39 -39.65
CA GLY A 117 7.64 -4.05 -38.23
C GLY A 117 8.55 -2.85 -37.96
N SER A 118 8.80 -2.02 -38.98
CA SER A 118 9.57 -0.80 -38.82
C SER A 118 8.76 0.25 -38.06
N VAL A 119 9.40 0.88 -37.08
CA VAL A 119 8.86 2.02 -36.35
C VAL A 119 8.70 3.22 -37.28
N TYR A 120 7.55 3.89 -37.19
CA TYR A 120 7.31 5.15 -37.87
C TYR A 120 6.41 6.06 -37.04
N HIS A 121 6.41 7.33 -37.42
CA HIS A 121 5.64 8.38 -36.78
C HIS A 121 4.59 8.93 -37.75
N ALA A 122 3.39 9.24 -37.26
CA ALA A 122 2.29 9.78 -38.04
C ALA A 122 1.55 10.88 -37.29
N PRO A 123 1.37 12.07 -37.89
CA PRO A 123 0.65 13.14 -37.23
C PRO A 123 -0.86 12.90 -37.21
N LEU A 124 -1.53 13.34 -36.15
CA LEU A 124 -3.00 13.40 -36.07
C LEU A 124 -3.44 14.78 -35.59
N SER A 125 -4.28 15.44 -36.39
CA SER A 125 -4.67 16.82 -36.10
C SER A 125 -5.64 16.92 -34.91
N LEU A 126 -5.35 17.88 -34.02
CA LEU A 126 -6.20 18.24 -32.87
C LEU A 126 -6.88 19.59 -33.11
N TYR A 127 -8.17 19.67 -32.81
CA TYR A 127 -8.93 20.91 -32.73
C TYR A 127 -9.59 21.04 -31.36
N VAL A 128 -9.50 22.22 -30.76
CA VAL A 128 -10.21 22.55 -29.51
C VAL A 128 -11.18 23.68 -29.77
N ASP A 129 -12.48 23.43 -29.56
CA ASP A 129 -13.58 24.34 -29.96
C ASP A 129 -13.49 24.81 -31.42
N GLY A 130 -13.12 23.88 -32.30
CA GLY A 130 -12.94 24.14 -33.73
C GLY A 130 -11.66 24.90 -34.10
N VAL A 131 -10.80 25.25 -33.13
CA VAL A 131 -9.51 25.91 -33.38
C VAL A 131 -8.40 24.86 -33.44
N LYS A 132 -7.69 24.79 -34.58
CA LYS A 132 -6.56 23.87 -34.77
C LYS A 132 -5.45 24.14 -33.75
N GLN A 133 -4.97 23.07 -33.13
CA GLN A 133 -3.80 23.04 -32.26
C GLN A 133 -2.61 22.42 -33.01
N SER A 134 -1.46 22.26 -32.35
CA SER A 134 -0.40 21.41 -32.88
C SER A 134 -0.89 19.97 -33.01
N ASP A 135 -0.48 19.29 -34.07
CA ASP A 135 -0.85 17.88 -34.29
C ASP A 135 -0.20 17.00 -33.22
N PHE A 136 -0.82 15.87 -32.88
CA PHE A 136 -0.15 14.80 -32.12
C PHE A 136 0.84 14.09 -33.02
N ASP A 137 1.89 13.53 -32.42
CA ASP A 137 2.81 12.64 -33.11
C ASP A 137 2.59 11.24 -32.57
N LEU A 138 2.01 10.36 -33.39
CA LEU A 138 1.65 8.99 -33.04
C LEU A 138 2.72 8.03 -33.54
N THR A 139 2.92 6.92 -32.85
CA THR A 139 3.91 5.90 -33.25
C THR A 139 3.32 4.50 -33.17
N ASN A 140 3.89 3.56 -33.93
CA ASN A 140 3.63 2.12 -33.78
C ASN A 140 4.71 1.43 -32.94
N ALA A 141 5.65 2.16 -32.34
CA ALA A 141 6.81 1.57 -31.64
C ALA A 141 6.43 0.62 -30.49
N TYR A 142 5.37 0.97 -29.77
CA TYR A 142 4.97 0.31 -28.52
C TYR A 142 3.66 -0.48 -28.66
N SER A 143 3.24 -0.72 -29.89
CA SER A 143 2.05 -1.49 -30.24
C SER A 143 2.37 -2.51 -31.33
N TRP A 144 1.41 -3.38 -31.64
CA TRP A 144 1.53 -4.46 -32.62
C TRP A 144 2.60 -5.49 -32.30
N TYR A 145 2.23 -6.43 -31.44
CA TYR A 145 2.98 -7.65 -31.21
C TYR A 145 2.40 -8.84 -31.96
N TYR A 146 3.22 -9.85 -32.18
CA TYR A 146 2.90 -11.00 -33.02
C TYR A 146 3.40 -12.31 -32.43
N GLY A 147 2.72 -13.38 -32.82
CA GLY A 147 3.11 -14.75 -32.50
C GLY A 147 2.62 -15.23 -31.14
N SER A 148 3.12 -16.38 -30.73
CA SER A 148 2.95 -16.90 -29.37
C SER A 148 4.03 -16.32 -28.45
N TYR A 149 3.75 -16.28 -27.16
CA TYR A 149 4.71 -15.90 -26.12
C TYR A 149 6.07 -16.66 -26.25
N PRO A 150 7.23 -15.98 -26.08
CA PRO A 150 7.38 -14.53 -25.84
C PRO A 150 7.09 -13.68 -27.08
N PHE A 151 6.49 -12.51 -26.85
CA PHE A 151 5.99 -11.63 -27.90
C PHE A 151 7.10 -10.84 -28.60
N THR A 152 6.94 -10.62 -29.90
CA THR A 152 7.86 -9.85 -30.74
C THR A 152 7.11 -8.78 -31.52
N ASN A 153 7.78 -7.69 -31.91
CA ASN A 153 7.27 -6.69 -32.85
C ASN A 153 7.53 -7.05 -34.33
N SER A 154 7.76 -8.33 -34.64
CA SER A 154 8.01 -8.80 -36.01
C SER A 154 6.71 -9.30 -36.66
N PRO A 155 6.20 -8.65 -37.71
CA PRO A 155 4.91 -9.00 -38.31
C PRO A 155 4.76 -10.47 -38.67
N GLY A 156 3.65 -11.06 -38.23
CA GLY A 156 3.38 -12.49 -38.37
C GLY A 156 1.92 -12.86 -38.07
N SER A 157 1.70 -14.13 -37.71
CA SER A 157 0.40 -14.60 -37.25
C SER A 157 0.05 -14.05 -35.87
N ASN A 158 -1.24 -13.98 -35.55
CA ASN A 158 -1.78 -13.58 -34.25
C ASN A 158 -1.30 -12.19 -33.81
N PRO A 159 -1.63 -11.13 -34.57
CA PRO A 159 -1.32 -9.78 -34.12
C PRO A 159 -2.16 -9.44 -32.88
N HIS A 160 -1.58 -8.69 -31.94
CA HIS A 160 -2.18 -8.29 -30.67
C HIS A 160 -1.44 -7.08 -30.10
N HIS A 161 -1.84 -6.60 -28.91
CA HIS A 161 -1.27 -5.40 -28.27
C HIS A 161 -1.35 -4.19 -29.21
N PHE A 162 -2.51 -3.97 -29.82
CA PHE A 162 -2.70 -3.06 -30.95
C PHE A 162 -2.62 -1.58 -30.60
N TYR A 163 -2.90 -1.25 -29.35
CA TYR A 163 -3.08 0.12 -28.90
C TYR A 163 -1.87 0.60 -28.11
N ASP A 164 -1.72 1.91 -28.11
CA ASP A 164 -0.76 2.69 -27.35
C ASP A 164 -1.45 4.00 -26.92
N GLU A 165 -0.78 4.80 -26.12
CA GLU A 165 -1.32 6.04 -25.56
C GLU A 165 -0.47 7.25 -25.88
N VAL A 166 -1.13 8.41 -25.97
CA VAL A 166 -0.41 9.67 -26.16
C VAL A 166 -1.07 10.78 -25.37
N HIS A 167 -0.23 11.51 -24.64
CA HIS A 167 -0.67 12.52 -23.71
C HIS A 167 -0.09 13.91 -24.02
N ARG A 168 -0.82 14.94 -23.60
CA ARG A 168 -0.39 16.33 -23.72
C ARG A 168 -0.96 17.19 -22.60
N LEU A 169 -0.07 17.89 -21.90
CA LEU A 169 -0.43 19.04 -21.07
C LEU A 169 -0.66 20.27 -21.96
N LEU A 170 -1.81 20.91 -21.79
CA LEU A 170 -2.26 22.06 -22.56
C LEU A 170 -1.87 23.38 -21.85
N PRO A 171 -1.67 24.49 -22.59
CA PRO A 171 -1.15 25.74 -22.02
C PRO A 171 -2.14 26.48 -21.11
N LYS A 172 -3.39 26.01 -21.01
CA LYS A 172 -4.45 26.60 -20.19
C LYS A 172 -5.51 25.57 -19.82
N THR A 173 -6.32 25.89 -18.83
CA THR A 173 -7.53 25.15 -18.50
C THR A 173 -8.67 25.49 -19.46
N TYR A 174 -9.28 24.44 -20.00
CA TYR A 174 -10.54 24.42 -20.72
C TYR A 174 -11.67 24.01 -19.77
N GLN A 175 -12.86 24.58 -19.95
CA GLN A 175 -14.00 24.31 -19.06
C GLN A 175 -14.74 23.05 -19.50
N ALA A 176 -15.50 22.44 -18.58
CA ALA A 176 -16.45 21.38 -18.92
C ALA A 176 -17.36 21.81 -20.09
N GLY A 177 -17.61 20.91 -21.03
CA GLY A 177 -18.34 21.18 -22.28
C GLY A 177 -17.46 21.64 -23.45
N THR A 178 -16.17 21.88 -23.24
CA THR A 178 -15.21 22.14 -24.34
C THR A 178 -15.12 20.92 -25.25
N THR A 179 -15.03 21.16 -26.56
CA THR A 179 -14.92 20.09 -27.56
C THR A 179 -13.46 19.86 -27.97
N PHE A 180 -13.03 18.59 -27.96
CA PHE A 180 -11.73 18.12 -28.43
C PHE A 180 -11.94 17.18 -29.61
N LYS A 181 -11.56 17.62 -30.80
CA LYS A 181 -11.74 16.86 -32.04
C LYS A 181 -10.39 16.38 -32.57
N LEU A 182 -10.26 15.06 -32.68
CA LEU A 182 -9.20 14.39 -33.42
C LEU A 182 -9.70 14.15 -34.85
N GLN A 183 -8.96 14.64 -35.85
CA GLN A 183 -9.39 14.61 -37.25
C GLN A 183 -8.21 14.30 -38.17
N VAL A 184 -8.48 13.52 -39.21
CA VAL A 184 -7.51 13.23 -40.28
C VAL A 184 -7.49 14.39 -41.30
N ASP A 185 -6.49 15.25 -41.22
CA ASP A 185 -6.27 16.37 -42.15
C ASP A 185 -5.27 16.02 -43.26
N PRO A 186 -5.15 16.86 -44.32
CA PRO A 186 -4.04 16.76 -45.25
C PRO A 186 -2.70 16.90 -44.52
N GLY A 187 -1.89 15.84 -44.53
CA GLY A 187 -0.62 15.77 -43.80
C GLY A 187 -0.56 14.64 -42.79
N ASP A 188 -1.72 14.16 -42.35
CA ASP A 188 -1.85 13.01 -41.45
C ASP A 188 -1.61 11.72 -42.25
N THR A 189 -0.46 11.06 -42.05
CA THR A 189 0.11 10.08 -43.00
C THR A 189 -0.27 8.62 -42.77
N ALA A 190 -0.76 8.22 -41.60
CA ALA A 190 -1.20 6.83 -41.38
C ALA A 190 -2.42 6.49 -42.24
N SER A 191 -2.50 5.23 -42.67
CA SER A 191 -3.59 4.78 -43.56
C SER A 191 -4.96 4.73 -42.85
N SER A 192 -4.96 4.64 -41.52
CA SER A 192 -6.12 4.80 -40.65
C SER A 192 -5.66 5.13 -39.22
N TYR A 193 -6.55 5.70 -38.43
CA TYR A 193 -6.36 5.94 -36.99
C TYR A 193 -7.53 5.34 -36.24
N THR A 194 -7.31 4.41 -35.32
CA THR A 194 -8.37 3.88 -34.47
C THR A 194 -8.25 4.51 -33.10
N ILE A 195 -9.30 5.19 -32.65
CA ILE A 195 -9.35 5.90 -31.37
C ILE A 195 -10.30 5.15 -30.44
N ASP A 196 -9.83 4.78 -29.25
CA ASP A 196 -10.58 4.01 -28.25
C ASP A 196 -11.32 4.95 -27.28
N PHE A 197 -10.59 5.72 -26.48
CA PHE A 197 -11.14 6.73 -25.57
C PHE A 197 -10.16 7.88 -25.35
N ALA A 198 -10.60 8.92 -24.64
CA ALA A 198 -9.76 10.01 -24.16
C ALA A 198 -10.01 10.34 -22.67
N ASP A 199 -8.93 10.46 -21.91
CA ASP A 199 -8.89 10.90 -20.53
C ASP A 199 -8.64 12.41 -20.44
N PHE A 200 -9.43 13.09 -19.61
CA PHE A 200 -9.34 14.53 -19.36
C PHE A 200 -9.08 14.81 -17.88
N GLU A 201 -7.93 15.40 -17.57
CA GLU A 201 -7.49 15.72 -16.21
C GLU A 201 -7.36 17.23 -16.00
N GLN A 202 -7.67 17.70 -14.80
CA GLN A 202 -7.24 19.03 -14.35
C GLN A 202 -5.94 18.91 -13.56
N VAL A 203 -4.82 18.90 -14.29
CA VAL A 203 -3.48 18.79 -13.73
C VAL A 203 -3.16 20.03 -12.90
N GLY A 204 -2.78 19.83 -11.64
CA GLY A 204 -2.31 20.89 -10.75
C GLY A 204 -0.99 21.50 -11.21
N ALA A 205 -0.59 22.64 -10.64
CA ALA A 205 0.71 23.25 -10.97
C ALA A 205 1.88 22.36 -10.56
N ALA A 206 3.03 22.50 -11.23
CA ALA A 206 4.26 21.82 -10.87
C ALA A 206 4.62 22.05 -9.40
N LEU A 207 4.96 20.98 -8.68
CA LEU A 207 5.32 21.06 -7.27
C LEU A 207 6.65 21.83 -7.10
N PRO A 208 6.79 22.65 -6.04
CA PRO A 208 8.03 23.34 -5.75
C PRO A 208 9.07 22.39 -5.16
N GLN A 209 10.35 22.71 -5.34
CA GLN A 209 11.45 21.97 -4.74
C GLN A 209 11.31 21.93 -3.20
N PRO A 210 11.37 20.74 -2.56
CA PRO A 210 11.35 20.63 -1.11
C PRO A 210 12.57 21.31 -0.47
N ALA A 211 12.35 22.01 0.64
CA ALA A 211 13.44 22.65 1.38
C ALA A 211 14.49 21.62 1.84
N GLY A 212 15.77 21.91 1.64
CA GLY A 212 16.88 21.02 2.03
C GLY A 212 17.14 19.85 1.07
N SER A 213 16.36 19.70 0.00
CA SER A 213 16.61 18.69 -1.04
C SER A 213 17.77 19.06 -1.97
N VAL A 214 18.39 18.05 -2.58
CA VAL A 214 19.42 18.23 -3.61
C VAL A 214 18.83 18.00 -4.99
N SER A 215 18.88 19.02 -5.84
CA SER A 215 18.37 18.91 -7.20
C SER A 215 19.33 18.19 -8.14
N VAL A 216 18.81 17.31 -9.00
CA VAL A 216 19.62 16.64 -10.04
C VAL A 216 20.28 17.62 -11.01
N THR A 217 19.64 18.75 -11.34
CA THR A 217 20.22 19.78 -12.23
C THR A 217 21.34 20.56 -11.54
N SER A 218 21.29 20.71 -10.22
CA SER A 218 22.42 21.27 -9.45
C SER A 218 23.67 20.37 -9.50
N GLN A 219 23.48 19.10 -9.85
CA GLN A 219 24.54 18.10 -10.06
C GLN A 219 24.85 17.85 -11.55
N GLY A 220 24.30 18.67 -12.46
CA GLY A 220 24.59 18.62 -13.89
C GLY A 220 23.67 17.75 -14.75
N ALA A 221 22.50 17.34 -14.24
CA ALA A 221 21.52 16.63 -15.05
C ALA A 221 20.97 17.52 -16.17
N ASP A 222 20.77 16.94 -17.36
CA ASP A 222 20.23 17.61 -18.53
C ASP A 222 18.71 17.44 -18.59
N ALA A 223 17.99 18.53 -18.32
CA ALA A 223 16.53 18.56 -18.30
C ALA A 223 15.88 18.56 -19.70
N SER A 224 16.67 18.56 -20.78
CA SER A 224 16.16 18.42 -22.16
C SER A 224 16.02 16.96 -22.61
N GLY A 225 16.63 16.01 -21.87
CA GLY A 225 16.64 14.59 -22.23
C GLY A 225 17.63 14.23 -23.33
N ALA A 226 18.46 15.17 -23.81
CA ALA A 226 19.41 14.92 -24.87
C ALA A 226 20.65 14.13 -24.38
N GLN A 227 21.14 14.43 -23.18
CA GLN A 227 22.32 13.83 -22.58
C GLN A 227 21.98 12.90 -21.40
N ASP A 228 22.82 11.88 -21.23
CA ASP A 228 22.72 10.95 -20.10
C ASP A 228 22.91 11.67 -18.75
N SER A 229 21.90 11.58 -17.90
CA SER A 229 21.83 12.21 -16.58
C SER A 229 22.17 11.24 -15.42
N THR A 230 22.55 9.99 -15.71
CA THR A 230 22.80 8.93 -14.71
C THR A 230 23.85 9.35 -13.69
N ALA A 231 24.95 9.97 -14.13
CA ALA A 231 26.01 10.44 -13.24
C ALA A 231 25.53 11.55 -12.30
N ALA A 232 24.68 12.46 -12.78
CA ALA A 232 24.12 13.56 -12.01
C ALA A 232 23.10 13.09 -10.97
N PHE A 233 22.24 12.13 -11.32
CA PHE A 233 21.32 11.50 -10.36
C PHE A 233 22.09 10.81 -9.23
N ASN A 234 23.09 10.00 -9.57
CA ASN A 234 23.95 9.34 -8.59
C ASN A 234 24.72 10.34 -7.71
N ALA A 235 25.16 11.48 -8.28
CA ALA A 235 25.79 12.56 -7.51
C ALA A 235 24.79 13.23 -6.56
N ALA A 236 23.55 13.45 -6.99
CA ALA A 236 22.50 14.03 -6.15
C ALA A 236 22.13 13.12 -4.98
N ILE A 237 22.02 11.80 -5.19
CA ILE A 237 21.79 10.82 -4.12
C ILE A 237 22.92 10.87 -3.08
N ARG A 238 24.18 10.84 -3.53
CA ARG A 238 25.34 10.95 -2.62
C ARG A 238 25.35 12.28 -1.85
N ALA A 239 25.00 13.38 -2.51
CA ALA A 239 24.98 14.70 -1.90
C ALA A 239 23.81 14.89 -0.92
N ALA A 240 22.66 14.26 -1.16
CA ALA A 240 21.52 14.27 -0.23
C ALA A 240 21.84 13.47 1.04
N GLY A 241 22.63 12.41 0.93
CA GLY A 241 23.00 11.53 2.04
C GLY A 241 21.86 10.60 2.48
N SER A 242 22.16 9.73 3.45
CA SER A 242 21.20 8.76 4.00
C SER A 242 19.98 9.47 4.61
N GLY A 243 18.78 9.09 4.19
CA GLY A 243 17.51 9.71 4.57
C GLY A 243 17.25 11.05 3.88
N GLY A 244 18.14 11.48 2.98
CA GLY A 244 18.04 12.74 2.26
C GLY A 244 17.00 12.72 1.13
N THR A 245 16.67 13.91 0.63
CA THR A 245 15.74 14.07 -0.51
C THR A 245 16.47 14.55 -1.76
N VAL A 246 16.32 13.82 -2.85
CA VAL A 246 16.70 14.20 -4.20
C VAL A 246 15.49 14.79 -4.91
N TRP A 247 15.70 15.92 -5.59
CA TRP A 247 14.67 16.64 -6.33
C TRP A 247 14.89 16.54 -7.84
N ILE A 248 13.86 16.15 -8.59
CA ILE A 248 13.80 16.15 -10.05
C ILE A 248 12.92 17.33 -10.50
N PRO A 249 13.51 18.48 -10.90
CA PRO A 249 12.73 19.61 -11.41
C PRO A 249 11.95 19.24 -12.69
N PRO A 250 10.97 20.07 -13.12
CA PRO A 250 10.32 19.88 -14.41
C PRO A 250 11.34 19.76 -15.55
N GLY A 251 11.11 18.79 -16.45
CA GLY A 251 12.00 18.47 -17.55
C GLY A 251 12.01 16.96 -17.85
N THR A 252 12.72 16.60 -18.92
CA THR A 252 12.95 15.22 -19.34
C THR A 252 14.42 14.87 -19.08
N TYR A 253 14.69 13.73 -18.47
CA TYR A 253 16.04 13.33 -18.06
C TYR A 253 16.35 11.93 -18.59
N LYS A 254 17.37 11.83 -19.44
CA LYS A 254 17.75 10.55 -20.03
C LYS A 254 18.56 9.71 -19.04
N ILE A 255 18.07 8.52 -18.71
CA ILE A 255 18.71 7.48 -17.91
C ILE A 255 18.61 6.18 -18.71
N PRO A 256 19.67 5.75 -19.42
CA PRO A 256 19.62 4.56 -20.28
C PRO A 256 19.49 3.21 -19.54
N GLY A 257 19.58 3.21 -18.21
CA GLY A 257 19.49 2.03 -17.34
C GLY A 257 18.84 2.40 -16.01
N HIS A 258 19.27 1.80 -14.90
CA HIS A 258 18.64 2.04 -13.60
C HIS A 258 19.49 2.89 -12.63
N ILE A 259 18.81 3.56 -11.71
CA ILE A 259 19.36 4.26 -10.56
C ILE A 259 19.16 3.40 -9.31
N ALA A 260 20.25 3.06 -8.62
CA ALA A 260 20.18 2.36 -7.35
C ALA A 260 19.70 3.28 -6.23
N VAL A 261 18.76 2.82 -5.42
CA VAL A 261 18.14 3.59 -4.31
C VAL A 261 18.16 2.79 -3.01
N ASN A 262 18.55 3.46 -1.93
CA ASN A 262 18.53 2.92 -0.57
C ASN A 262 18.54 4.08 0.42
N ASN A 263 17.61 4.08 1.39
CA ASN A 263 17.46 5.11 2.42
C ASN A 263 17.51 6.53 1.83
N VAL A 264 16.58 6.82 0.91
CA VAL A 264 16.55 8.06 0.14
C VAL A 264 15.12 8.34 -0.35
N THR A 265 14.75 9.62 -0.33
CA THR A 265 13.56 10.09 -1.05
C THR A 265 13.97 10.65 -2.41
N VAL A 266 13.34 10.20 -3.50
CA VAL A 266 13.43 10.82 -4.83
C VAL A 266 12.06 11.40 -5.17
N ALA A 267 11.98 12.72 -5.29
CA ALA A 267 10.74 13.43 -5.53
C ALA A 267 10.82 14.28 -6.82
N GLY A 268 9.80 14.20 -7.66
CA GLY A 268 9.64 15.08 -8.82
C GLY A 268 8.57 16.15 -8.64
N ALA A 269 8.37 16.94 -9.69
CA ALA A 269 7.44 18.06 -9.72
C ALA A 269 5.99 17.66 -10.06
N GLY A 270 5.71 16.37 -10.18
CA GLY A 270 4.48 15.77 -10.67
C GLY A 270 4.75 14.94 -11.94
N MET A 271 4.01 13.85 -12.13
CA MET A 271 4.19 12.93 -13.26
C MET A 271 4.06 13.60 -14.65
N TRP A 272 3.27 14.68 -14.76
CA TRP A 272 3.15 15.50 -15.97
C TRP A 272 4.33 16.46 -16.23
N TYR A 273 5.24 16.63 -15.26
CA TYR A 273 6.27 17.68 -15.29
C TYR A 273 7.69 17.14 -15.28
N SER A 274 7.95 16.08 -14.50
CA SER A 274 9.28 15.49 -14.34
C SER A 274 9.28 14.10 -14.95
N THR A 275 10.00 13.90 -16.05
CA THR A 275 10.05 12.62 -16.77
C THR A 275 11.46 12.09 -16.78
N VAL A 276 11.64 10.85 -16.35
CA VAL A 276 12.85 10.06 -16.58
C VAL A 276 12.58 9.17 -17.80
N THR A 277 13.51 9.13 -18.75
CA THR A 277 13.34 8.34 -19.99
C THR A 277 14.63 7.65 -20.41
N GLY A 278 14.58 6.64 -21.26
CA GLY A 278 15.76 5.98 -21.80
C GLY A 278 15.43 4.64 -22.45
N ALA A 279 16.46 3.87 -22.80
CA ALA A 279 16.25 2.53 -23.34
C ALA A 279 15.63 1.56 -22.31
N ALA A 280 15.98 1.74 -21.03
CA ALA A 280 15.46 0.95 -19.91
C ALA A 280 15.60 1.73 -18.58
N PRO A 281 14.96 2.90 -18.45
CA PRO A 281 15.04 3.73 -17.25
C PRO A 281 14.41 2.99 -16.06
N GLY A 282 15.00 3.11 -14.88
CA GLY A 282 14.35 2.56 -13.69
C GLY A 282 14.98 2.95 -12.36
N PHE A 283 14.30 2.64 -11.27
CA PHE A 283 14.76 2.85 -9.90
C PHE A 283 14.73 1.55 -9.11
N TYR A 284 15.91 1.10 -8.68
CA TYR A 284 16.10 -0.25 -8.17
C TYR A 284 16.57 -0.24 -6.72
N GLY A 285 15.86 -0.99 -5.88
CA GLY A 285 16.35 -1.37 -4.56
C GLY A 285 17.52 -2.36 -4.67
N ASN A 286 18.11 -2.70 -3.53
CA ASN A 286 19.13 -3.73 -3.44
C ASN A 286 18.55 -5.11 -3.81
N SER A 287 19.42 -6.04 -4.19
CA SER A 287 19.03 -7.43 -4.39
C SER A 287 18.68 -8.10 -3.06
N ALA A 288 17.63 -8.92 -3.09
CA ALA A 288 17.34 -9.89 -2.04
C ALA A 288 18.55 -10.82 -1.74
N PRO A 289 18.71 -11.32 -0.50
CA PRO A 289 17.84 -11.13 0.67
C PRO A 289 18.19 -9.89 1.50
N SER A 290 18.93 -8.91 0.95
CA SER A 290 19.34 -7.68 1.65
C SER A 290 18.63 -6.47 1.06
N PRO A 291 17.31 -6.30 1.31
CA PRO A 291 16.53 -5.25 0.69
C PRO A 291 17.06 -3.86 1.04
N SER A 292 16.83 -2.91 0.15
CA SER A 292 16.92 -1.50 0.51
C SER A 292 15.87 -1.18 1.58
N THR A 293 16.11 -0.15 2.39
CA THR A 293 15.14 0.31 3.40
C THR A 293 14.89 1.81 3.28
N ASP A 294 13.70 2.27 3.70
CA ASP A 294 13.35 3.71 3.78
C ASP A 294 13.53 4.44 2.42
N VAL A 295 13.10 3.79 1.33
CA VAL A 295 13.09 4.36 -0.02
C VAL A 295 11.72 4.98 -0.31
N HIS A 296 11.71 6.23 -0.78
CA HIS A 296 10.48 6.94 -1.13
C HIS A 296 10.58 7.56 -2.53
N LEU A 297 9.93 6.95 -3.52
CA LEU A 297 9.86 7.48 -4.88
C LEU A 297 8.51 8.16 -5.09
N LYS A 298 8.48 9.42 -5.53
CA LYS A 298 7.20 10.10 -5.75
C LYS A 298 7.15 11.22 -6.79
N ASN A 299 5.99 11.40 -7.41
CA ASN A 299 5.64 12.56 -8.25
C ASN A 299 6.49 12.75 -9.52
N PHE A 300 6.79 11.69 -10.27
CA PHE A 300 7.47 11.79 -11.57
C PHE A 300 7.07 10.65 -12.50
N ALA A 301 7.41 10.75 -13.78
CA ALA A 301 7.18 9.72 -14.78
C ALA A 301 8.46 8.96 -15.14
N ILE A 302 8.32 7.70 -15.54
CA ILE A 302 9.36 6.82 -16.07
C ILE A 302 8.85 6.28 -17.41
N PHE A 303 9.44 6.73 -18.53
CA PHE A 303 9.03 6.30 -19.87
C PHE A 303 10.18 5.60 -20.58
N GLY A 304 10.04 4.28 -20.74
CA GLY A 304 11.00 3.42 -21.41
C GLY A 304 10.96 3.53 -22.94
N ASP A 305 11.72 2.64 -23.58
CA ASP A 305 11.73 2.45 -25.04
C ASP A 305 11.79 0.93 -25.34
N VAL A 306 10.98 0.16 -24.62
CA VAL A 306 10.90 -1.30 -24.74
C VAL A 306 9.81 -1.66 -25.75
N GLN A 307 10.23 -2.34 -26.82
CA GLN A 307 9.37 -2.66 -27.99
C GLN A 307 9.16 -4.18 -28.17
N GLU A 308 9.63 -4.99 -27.23
CA GLU A 308 9.48 -6.45 -27.24
C GLU A 308 9.52 -7.00 -25.81
N ARG A 309 8.96 -8.20 -25.60
CA ARG A 309 9.10 -8.89 -24.32
C ARG A 309 10.32 -9.81 -24.34
N ASN A 310 11.38 -9.38 -23.66
CA ASN A 310 12.55 -10.21 -23.39
C ASN A 310 12.67 -10.50 -21.90
N ASP A 311 12.23 -11.69 -21.46
CA ASP A 311 12.19 -12.05 -20.04
C ASP A 311 13.57 -12.14 -19.37
N SER A 312 14.64 -12.32 -20.15
CA SER A 312 16.01 -12.31 -19.63
C SER A 312 16.52 -10.92 -19.28
N ALA A 313 15.83 -9.86 -19.75
CA ALA A 313 16.18 -8.48 -19.51
C ALA A 313 15.45 -7.93 -18.27
N GLN A 314 16.21 -7.31 -17.36
CA GLN A 314 15.70 -6.59 -16.19
C GLN A 314 15.46 -5.13 -16.56
N VAL A 315 14.40 -4.88 -17.32
CA VAL A 315 14.04 -3.56 -17.87
C VAL A 315 12.67 -3.15 -17.33
N ASN A 316 12.66 -2.81 -16.04
CA ASN A 316 11.45 -2.51 -15.30
C ASN A 316 11.52 -1.06 -14.78
N GLY A 317 10.39 -0.38 -14.65
CA GLY A 317 10.38 0.96 -14.08
C GLY A 317 10.85 0.96 -12.62
N ILE A 318 10.36 -0.01 -11.83
CA ILE A 318 10.78 -0.27 -10.45
C ILE A 318 11.30 -1.71 -10.33
N GLY A 319 12.42 -1.90 -9.61
CA GLY A 319 13.01 -3.22 -9.44
C GLY A 319 13.73 -3.45 -8.11
N GLY A 320 14.17 -4.69 -7.90
CA GLY A 320 14.89 -5.12 -6.70
C GLY A 320 13.98 -5.27 -5.47
N ALA A 321 14.58 -5.24 -4.28
CA ALA A 321 13.90 -5.46 -3.01
C ALA A 321 13.92 -4.19 -2.15
N MET A 322 12.76 -3.80 -1.60
CA MET A 322 12.62 -2.60 -0.77
C MET A 322 11.68 -2.85 0.42
N SER A 323 12.19 -2.69 1.64
CA SER A 323 11.40 -2.76 2.87
C SER A 323 11.13 -1.38 3.47
N ASP A 324 10.06 -1.25 4.23
CA ASP A 324 9.67 0.01 4.91
C ASP A 324 9.69 1.21 3.94
N SER A 325 9.16 1.01 2.73
CA SER A 325 9.36 1.89 1.57
C SER A 325 8.04 2.26 0.89
N THR A 326 8.06 3.31 0.08
CA THR A 326 6.88 3.78 -0.68
C THR A 326 7.23 4.18 -2.10
N VAL A 327 6.38 3.82 -3.05
CA VAL A 327 6.36 4.38 -4.41
C VAL A 327 4.98 4.99 -4.62
N SER A 328 4.90 6.30 -4.85
CA SER A 328 3.61 6.99 -4.96
C SER A 328 3.52 7.99 -6.11
N ASP A 329 2.39 8.04 -6.79
CA ASP A 329 2.13 9.08 -7.79
C ASP A 329 3.18 9.08 -8.94
N LEU A 330 3.54 7.88 -9.40
CA LEU A 330 4.38 7.68 -10.58
C LEU A 330 3.55 7.30 -11.80
N TRP A 331 4.02 7.71 -12.97
CA TRP A 331 3.51 7.24 -14.25
C TRP A 331 4.60 6.46 -14.98
N ILE A 332 4.38 5.18 -15.26
CA ILE A 332 5.35 4.26 -15.87
C ILE A 332 4.76 3.74 -17.19
N GLU A 333 5.50 3.90 -18.29
CA GLU A 333 5.11 3.42 -19.62
C GLU A 333 6.30 2.83 -20.38
N HIS A 334 6.01 1.93 -21.33
CA HIS A 334 6.97 1.39 -22.31
C HIS A 334 8.20 0.74 -21.69
N ASP A 335 8.02 0.13 -20.54
CA ASP A 335 8.96 -0.81 -19.89
C ASP A 335 8.50 -2.26 -20.11
N LYS A 336 9.35 -3.24 -19.77
CA LYS A 336 8.88 -4.64 -19.77
C LYS A 336 7.85 -4.84 -18.68
N VAL A 337 8.18 -4.43 -17.46
CA VAL A 337 7.30 -4.53 -16.27
C VAL A 337 7.28 -3.17 -15.57
N GLY A 338 6.12 -2.75 -15.06
CA GLY A 338 6.05 -1.52 -14.27
C GLY A 338 6.84 -1.64 -12.97
N ALA A 339 6.56 -2.67 -12.17
CA ALA A 339 7.33 -3.02 -10.98
C ALA A 339 7.54 -4.54 -10.84
N TRP A 340 8.80 -5.00 -10.91
CA TRP A 340 9.16 -6.40 -10.65
C TRP A 340 10.00 -6.49 -9.39
N LEU A 341 9.45 -7.08 -8.33
CA LEU A 341 10.03 -6.97 -6.99
C LEU A 341 10.41 -8.32 -6.41
N ASP A 342 11.70 -8.64 -6.51
CA ASP A 342 12.28 -9.89 -6.04
C ASP A 342 12.53 -9.82 -4.52
N GLY A 343 11.72 -10.53 -3.73
CA GLY A 343 11.86 -10.59 -2.28
C GLY A 343 12.96 -11.57 -1.81
N PRO A 344 13.19 -11.68 -0.48
CA PRO A 344 12.29 -11.20 0.56
C PRO A 344 12.35 -9.68 0.82
N MET A 345 11.18 -9.10 1.09
CA MET A 345 11.01 -7.71 1.56
C MET A 345 9.72 -7.55 2.38
N ASP A 346 9.59 -6.43 3.09
CA ASP A 346 8.52 -6.22 4.08
C ASP A 346 8.03 -4.76 4.10
N LYS A 347 6.71 -4.54 4.15
CA LYS A 347 6.08 -3.21 4.27
C LYS A 347 6.40 -2.24 3.12
N LEU A 348 6.30 -2.69 1.88
CA LEU A 348 6.30 -1.80 0.72
C LEU A 348 4.89 -1.31 0.41
N THR A 349 4.72 -0.02 0.12
CA THR A 349 3.46 0.52 -0.41
C THR A 349 3.64 1.11 -1.80
N LEU A 350 2.91 0.59 -2.78
CA LEU A 350 2.75 1.13 -4.13
C LEU A 350 1.38 1.82 -4.19
N SER A 351 1.33 3.12 -4.53
CA SER A 351 0.06 3.85 -4.54
C SER A 351 -0.06 4.97 -5.57
N GLY A 352 -1.26 5.25 -6.09
CA GLY A 352 -1.44 6.37 -7.02
C GLY A 352 -0.68 6.21 -8.34
N LEU A 353 -0.34 4.97 -8.73
CA LEU A 353 0.46 4.72 -9.92
C LEU A 353 -0.41 4.75 -11.18
N ARG A 354 0.18 5.17 -12.30
CA ARG A 354 -0.31 4.89 -13.66
C ARG A 354 0.71 3.98 -14.31
N ILE A 355 0.39 2.71 -14.54
CA ILE A 355 1.28 1.77 -15.22
C ILE A 355 0.58 1.34 -16.49
N ARG A 356 1.17 1.70 -17.64
CA ARG A 356 0.53 1.53 -18.94
C ARG A 356 1.48 1.00 -19.98
N ASP A 357 0.94 0.32 -20.98
CA ASP A 357 1.66 -0.06 -22.19
C ASP A 357 2.98 -0.82 -21.89
N THR A 358 2.93 -1.74 -20.92
CA THR A 358 4.06 -2.59 -20.56
C THR A 358 4.00 -3.91 -21.32
N THR A 359 5.15 -4.45 -21.73
CA THR A 359 5.17 -5.67 -22.55
C THR A 359 4.90 -6.98 -21.78
N ALA A 360 4.95 -6.91 -20.44
CA ALA A 360 4.60 -7.97 -19.50
C ALA A 360 3.77 -7.37 -18.35
N ASP A 361 3.95 -7.87 -17.13
CA ASP A 361 3.16 -7.50 -15.96
C ASP A 361 3.16 -5.99 -15.68
N GLY A 362 2.07 -5.49 -15.10
CA GLY A 362 2.10 -4.16 -14.49
C GLY A 362 2.93 -4.17 -13.21
N ILE A 363 2.55 -5.02 -12.25
CA ILE A 363 3.23 -5.19 -10.97
C ILE A 363 3.32 -6.68 -10.64
N ASN A 364 4.50 -7.14 -10.20
CA ASN A 364 4.68 -8.50 -9.68
C ASN A 364 5.45 -8.46 -8.35
N PHE A 365 4.81 -8.94 -7.28
CA PHE A 365 5.47 -9.31 -6.03
C PHE A 365 6.01 -10.73 -6.17
N HIS A 366 7.32 -10.86 -6.25
CA HIS A 366 7.96 -12.13 -6.58
C HIS A 366 8.73 -12.68 -5.38
N GLY A 367 8.06 -13.54 -4.60
CA GLY A 367 8.66 -14.45 -3.63
C GLY A 367 9.16 -13.80 -2.33
N GLY A 368 8.50 -14.11 -1.21
CA GLY A 368 8.90 -13.63 0.11
C GLY A 368 8.56 -12.16 0.35
N VAL A 369 7.64 -11.61 -0.42
CA VAL A 369 7.10 -10.26 -0.20
C VAL A 369 6.06 -10.33 0.91
N THR A 370 6.13 -9.44 1.90
CA THR A 370 5.20 -9.49 3.04
C THR A 370 4.71 -8.13 3.47
N ASN A 371 3.51 -8.10 4.07
CA ASN A 371 2.87 -6.91 4.63
C ASN A 371 2.86 -5.70 3.66
N SER A 372 2.84 -5.96 2.36
CA SER A 372 2.99 -4.97 1.31
C SER A 372 1.66 -4.66 0.65
N THR A 373 1.55 -3.52 0.01
CA THR A 373 0.27 -3.01 -0.50
C THR A 373 0.43 -2.40 -1.88
N VAL A 374 -0.49 -2.75 -2.78
CA VAL A 374 -0.74 -2.04 -4.04
C VAL A 374 -2.12 -1.42 -3.96
N THR A 375 -2.23 -0.09 -4.03
CA THR A 375 -3.52 0.57 -3.87
C THR A 375 -3.74 1.82 -4.70
N ASN A 376 -4.99 2.14 -5.01
CA ASN A 376 -5.38 3.39 -5.67
C ASN A 376 -4.58 3.66 -6.95
N SER A 377 -4.31 2.61 -7.74
CA SER A 377 -3.49 2.68 -8.95
C SER A 377 -4.30 2.28 -10.19
N ASP A 378 -3.88 2.83 -11.33
CA ASP A 378 -4.42 2.60 -12.66
C ASP A 378 -3.45 1.76 -13.48
N ILE A 379 -3.85 0.54 -13.84
CA ILE A 379 -3.00 -0.41 -14.57
C ILE A 379 -3.71 -0.81 -15.85
N ARG A 380 -3.11 -0.50 -17.00
CA ARG A 380 -3.78 -0.73 -18.29
C ARG A 380 -2.86 -1.14 -19.42
N ASN A 381 -3.42 -1.87 -20.38
CA ASN A 381 -2.72 -2.34 -21.58
C ASN A 381 -1.40 -3.09 -21.28
N THR A 382 -1.38 -3.90 -20.22
CA THR A 382 -0.21 -4.71 -19.87
C THR A 382 -0.17 -5.98 -20.71
N GLY A 383 1.02 -6.44 -21.06
CA GLY A 383 1.26 -7.62 -21.90
C GLY A 383 1.29 -8.95 -21.13
N ASP A 384 0.99 -8.93 -19.83
CA ASP A 384 0.74 -10.07 -18.96
C ASP A 384 -0.16 -9.59 -17.80
N ASP A 385 -0.14 -10.27 -16.65
CA ASP A 385 -0.92 -9.92 -15.46
C ASP A 385 -0.84 -8.43 -15.10
N GLY A 386 -1.99 -7.80 -14.87
CA GLY A 386 -2.02 -6.41 -14.44
C GLY A 386 -1.31 -6.25 -13.08
N ILE A 387 -1.75 -7.03 -12.08
CA ILE A 387 -1.13 -7.10 -10.76
C ILE A 387 -1.02 -8.57 -10.33
N ALA A 388 0.18 -9.04 -10.03
CA ALA A 388 0.44 -10.40 -9.59
C ALA A 388 1.14 -10.46 -8.22
N THR A 389 0.81 -11.48 -7.44
CA THR A 389 1.70 -12.03 -6.41
C THR A 389 2.14 -13.42 -6.85
N TRP A 390 3.43 -13.63 -7.01
CA TRP A 390 4.01 -14.92 -7.32
C TRP A 390 4.93 -15.38 -6.18
N ALA A 391 4.35 -16.19 -5.30
CA ALA A 391 5.02 -16.72 -4.13
C ALA A 391 5.96 -17.89 -4.50
N ASP A 392 6.98 -17.64 -5.32
CA ASP A 392 7.95 -18.64 -5.79
C ASP A 392 8.51 -19.43 -4.59
N SER A 393 8.33 -20.76 -4.62
CA SER A 393 8.73 -21.63 -3.52
C SER A 393 10.24 -21.67 -3.26
N SER A 394 11.06 -21.22 -4.20
CA SER A 394 12.51 -21.08 -4.04
C SER A 394 12.91 -19.79 -3.29
N LEU A 395 12.04 -18.78 -3.25
CA LEU A 395 12.30 -17.48 -2.63
C LEU A 395 11.55 -17.29 -1.30
N GLY A 396 10.31 -17.77 -1.21
CA GLY A 396 9.50 -17.68 0.00
C GLY A 396 8.02 -17.46 -0.30
N ALA A 397 7.19 -17.61 0.72
CA ALA A 397 5.77 -17.30 0.61
C ALA A 397 5.56 -15.79 0.60
N ASP A 398 4.78 -15.30 -0.37
CA ASP A 398 4.19 -13.97 -0.26
C ASP A 398 3.06 -14.02 0.76
N ALA A 399 3.03 -13.06 1.69
CA ALA A 399 2.10 -13.15 2.80
C ALA A 399 1.66 -11.83 3.41
N ASN A 400 0.37 -11.78 3.77
CA ASN A 400 -0.27 -10.60 4.34
C ASN A 400 -0.20 -9.37 3.41
N ASP A 401 -0.19 -9.59 2.09
CA ASP A 401 -0.18 -8.53 1.10
C ASP A 401 -1.61 -8.10 0.74
N THR A 402 -1.75 -6.84 0.33
CA THR A 402 -3.06 -6.24 -0.01
C THR A 402 -3.03 -5.57 -1.39
N ILE A 403 -3.88 -6.04 -2.29
CA ILE A 403 -4.16 -5.40 -3.59
C ILE A 403 -5.54 -4.75 -3.49
N SER A 404 -5.60 -3.43 -3.35
CA SER A 404 -6.88 -2.76 -3.06
C SER A 404 -7.19 -1.46 -3.79
N ASN A 405 -8.44 -1.27 -4.18
CA ASN A 405 -8.93 -0.04 -4.82
C ASN A 405 -8.12 0.31 -6.07
N ASN A 406 -7.76 -0.66 -6.91
CA ASN A 406 -7.08 -0.42 -8.17
C ASN A 406 -8.08 -0.51 -9.34
N THR A 407 -7.83 0.25 -10.40
CA THR A 407 -8.50 0.05 -11.69
C THR A 407 -7.54 -0.70 -12.60
N VAL A 408 -7.96 -1.86 -13.09
CA VAL A 408 -7.16 -2.73 -13.96
C VAL A 408 -7.94 -2.96 -15.25
N GLN A 409 -7.38 -2.55 -16.39
CA GLN A 409 -8.11 -2.45 -17.66
C GLN A 409 -7.30 -2.95 -18.86
N THR A 410 -7.91 -3.72 -19.77
CA THR A 410 -7.32 -4.07 -21.09
C THR A 410 -6.00 -4.86 -21.06
N GLN A 411 -5.79 -5.74 -20.07
CA GLN A 411 -4.67 -6.69 -20.02
C GLN A 411 -4.72 -7.66 -21.20
N ILE A 412 -3.70 -7.65 -22.06
CA ILE A 412 -3.69 -8.41 -23.32
C ILE A 412 -3.60 -9.92 -23.07
N LEU A 413 -2.66 -10.36 -22.24
CA LEU A 413 -2.43 -11.75 -21.86
C LEU A 413 -2.71 -11.93 -20.36
N ALA A 414 -3.09 -13.15 -19.96
CA ALA A 414 -3.22 -13.56 -18.56
C ALA A 414 -4.35 -12.80 -17.84
N ASN A 415 -4.12 -12.22 -16.66
CA ASN A 415 -5.21 -11.81 -15.77
C ASN A 415 -5.20 -10.31 -15.46
N GLY A 416 -6.35 -9.77 -15.07
CA GLY A 416 -6.38 -8.49 -14.37
C GLY A 416 -5.53 -8.55 -13.09
N ILE A 417 -5.89 -9.44 -12.18
CA ILE A 417 -5.19 -9.67 -10.91
C ILE A 417 -4.94 -11.17 -10.71
N ALA A 418 -3.72 -11.56 -10.36
CA ALA A 418 -3.35 -12.95 -10.14
C ALA A 418 -2.69 -13.20 -8.78
N ILE A 419 -3.11 -14.28 -8.11
CA ILE A 419 -2.48 -14.78 -6.88
C ILE A 419 -1.96 -16.20 -7.15
N TYR A 420 -0.63 -16.34 -7.23
CA TYR A 420 0.04 -17.64 -7.37
C TYR A 420 0.68 -18.06 -6.04
N GLY A 421 0.00 -18.95 -5.31
CA GLY A 421 0.45 -19.38 -3.98
C GLY A 421 0.33 -18.32 -2.88
N GLY A 422 1.15 -18.45 -1.84
CA GLY A 422 1.18 -17.49 -0.71
C GLY A 422 0.01 -17.64 0.25
N HIS A 423 -0.03 -16.84 1.32
CA HIS A 423 -1.10 -16.91 2.31
C HIS A 423 -1.43 -15.59 3.01
N ASP A 424 -2.65 -15.48 3.51
CA ASP A 424 -3.22 -14.30 4.17
C ASP A 424 -3.28 -13.05 3.27
N ASN A 425 -3.34 -13.24 1.94
CA ASN A 425 -3.40 -12.15 0.98
C ASN A 425 -4.83 -11.64 0.78
N THR A 426 -4.98 -10.34 0.53
CA THR A 426 -6.28 -9.67 0.34
C THR A 426 -6.34 -8.96 -1.01
N VAL A 427 -7.40 -9.20 -1.78
CA VAL A 427 -7.74 -8.49 -3.01
C VAL A 427 -9.08 -7.77 -2.80
N SER A 428 -9.10 -6.44 -2.71
CA SER A 428 -10.34 -5.74 -2.35
C SER A 428 -10.63 -4.38 -2.94
N GLY A 429 -11.88 -4.08 -3.30
CA GLY A 429 -12.28 -2.75 -3.77
C GLY A 429 -11.90 -2.46 -5.22
N ASN A 430 -11.35 -3.44 -5.95
CA ASN A 430 -10.81 -3.22 -7.29
C ASN A 430 -11.94 -3.20 -8.35
N LEU A 431 -11.69 -2.45 -9.43
CA LEU A 431 -12.44 -2.51 -10.67
C LEU A 431 -11.54 -3.16 -11.72
N VAL A 432 -11.89 -4.37 -12.12
CA VAL A 432 -11.22 -5.12 -13.19
C VAL A 432 -12.18 -5.10 -14.38
N LYS A 433 -11.74 -4.59 -15.53
CA LYS A 433 -12.61 -4.47 -16.70
C LYS A 433 -11.88 -4.73 -18.00
N ASP A 434 -12.56 -5.43 -18.90
CA ASP A 434 -12.02 -5.78 -20.20
C ASP A 434 -10.63 -6.44 -20.10
N THR A 435 -10.42 -7.36 -19.14
CA THR A 435 -9.12 -8.03 -18.93
C THR A 435 -9.14 -9.50 -19.34
N GLY A 436 -7.95 -10.09 -19.46
CA GLY A 436 -7.77 -11.49 -19.82
C GLY A 436 -8.17 -11.78 -21.26
N LEU A 437 -7.64 -10.96 -22.18
CA LEU A 437 -8.04 -10.99 -23.59
C LEU A 437 -7.50 -12.22 -24.33
N THR A 438 -6.47 -12.84 -23.77
CA THR A 438 -6.09 -14.20 -24.10
C THR A 438 -5.50 -14.91 -22.89
N GLN A 439 -5.84 -16.20 -22.73
CA GLN A 439 -5.24 -17.11 -21.74
C GLN A 439 -5.37 -16.66 -20.27
N GLY A 440 -6.44 -15.96 -19.92
CA GLY A 440 -6.74 -15.62 -18.53
C GLY A 440 -8.05 -14.85 -18.37
N GLY A 441 -8.26 -14.30 -17.17
CA GLY A 441 -9.54 -13.73 -16.75
C GLY A 441 -9.43 -12.39 -16.04
N GLY A 442 -10.37 -12.13 -15.13
CA GLY A 442 -10.36 -10.95 -14.28
C GLY A 442 -9.47 -11.15 -13.06
N ILE A 443 -9.93 -11.98 -12.13
CA ILE A 443 -9.19 -12.35 -10.92
C ILE A 443 -8.88 -13.85 -10.94
N HIS A 444 -7.62 -14.19 -10.69
CA HIS A 444 -7.10 -15.56 -10.66
C HIS A 444 -6.53 -15.93 -9.30
N VAL A 445 -6.81 -17.15 -8.84
CA VAL A 445 -6.05 -17.78 -7.75
C VAL A 445 -5.58 -19.15 -8.20
N GLY A 446 -4.26 -19.33 -8.30
CA GLY A 446 -3.65 -20.53 -8.85
C GLY A 446 -2.62 -21.16 -7.93
N GLN A 447 -2.66 -22.49 -7.82
CA GLN A 447 -1.50 -23.27 -7.41
C GLN A 447 -0.66 -23.58 -8.66
N ARG A 448 0.08 -22.58 -9.12
CA ARG A 448 0.82 -22.59 -10.40
C ARG A 448 2.24 -22.03 -10.22
N PHE A 449 3.04 -22.15 -11.28
CA PHE A 449 4.38 -21.58 -11.39
C PHE A 449 5.33 -21.93 -10.24
N THR A 450 5.28 -23.18 -9.77
CA THR A 450 6.13 -23.66 -8.66
C THR A 450 6.00 -22.77 -7.41
N SER A 451 4.81 -22.22 -7.16
CA SER A 451 4.53 -21.40 -5.99
C SER A 451 4.52 -22.21 -4.70
N THR A 452 4.68 -21.51 -3.57
CA THR A 452 4.27 -22.03 -2.26
C THR A 452 2.78 -22.37 -2.25
N PRO A 453 2.30 -23.22 -1.31
CA PRO A 453 0.89 -23.59 -1.25
C PRO A 453 -0.03 -22.38 -1.06
N VAL A 454 -1.13 -22.34 -1.82
CA VAL A 454 -2.22 -21.37 -1.62
C VAL A 454 -2.84 -21.56 -0.24
N GLY A 455 -2.67 -20.56 0.61
CA GLY A 455 -3.27 -20.43 1.93
C GLY A 455 -4.53 -19.56 1.91
N ARG A 456 -4.81 -18.90 3.04
CA ARG A 456 -5.98 -18.01 3.15
C ARG A 456 -5.87 -16.87 2.14
N THR A 457 -6.88 -16.67 1.32
CA THR A 457 -6.96 -15.54 0.38
C THR A 457 -8.34 -14.92 0.47
N ASP A 458 -8.43 -13.62 0.71
CA ASP A 458 -9.71 -12.90 0.78
C ASP A 458 -9.89 -12.01 -0.45
N ILE A 459 -10.94 -12.27 -1.23
CA ILE A 459 -11.34 -11.48 -2.41
C ILE A 459 -12.66 -10.78 -2.05
N LYS A 460 -12.64 -9.49 -1.72
CA LYS A 460 -13.83 -8.79 -1.21
C LYS A 460 -14.13 -7.49 -1.94
N ASP A 461 -15.40 -7.19 -2.18
CA ASP A 461 -15.81 -5.90 -2.74
C ASP A 461 -15.12 -5.61 -4.11
N ASN A 462 -15.03 -6.58 -5.01
CA ASN A 462 -14.44 -6.37 -6.34
C ASN A 462 -15.51 -6.37 -7.42
N THR A 463 -15.33 -5.54 -8.45
CA THR A 463 -16.16 -5.54 -9.67
C THR A 463 -15.34 -6.06 -10.84
N LEU A 464 -15.90 -7.00 -11.60
CA LEU A 464 -15.29 -7.64 -12.76
C LEU A 464 -16.23 -7.45 -13.95
N ILE A 465 -15.78 -6.79 -15.03
CA ILE A 465 -16.65 -6.38 -16.14
C ILE A 465 -16.06 -6.83 -17.47
N ARG A 466 -16.75 -7.72 -18.19
CA ARG A 466 -16.32 -8.25 -19.50
C ARG A 466 -14.94 -8.91 -19.47
N ASP A 467 -14.59 -9.51 -18.33
CA ASP A 467 -13.32 -10.20 -18.15
C ASP A 467 -13.41 -11.68 -18.56
N GLY A 468 -12.31 -12.18 -19.12
CA GLY A 468 -12.21 -13.54 -19.66
C GLY A 468 -12.30 -13.57 -21.18
N SER A 469 -11.83 -14.66 -21.77
CA SER A 469 -11.80 -14.88 -23.22
C SER A 469 -11.82 -16.37 -23.54
N LEU A 470 -11.84 -16.72 -24.83
CA LEU A 470 -11.57 -18.08 -25.26
C LEU A 470 -10.08 -18.35 -25.10
N ASP A 471 -9.71 -19.39 -24.36
CA ASP A 471 -8.32 -19.83 -24.35
C ASP A 471 -7.98 -20.54 -25.68
N PRO A 472 -6.98 -20.06 -26.45
CA PRO A 472 -6.63 -20.63 -27.74
C PRO A 472 -6.00 -22.03 -27.67
N ASN A 473 -5.51 -22.47 -26.51
CA ASN A 473 -4.92 -23.79 -26.32
C ASN A 473 -5.97 -24.80 -25.84
N TRP A 474 -6.76 -24.42 -24.85
CA TRP A 474 -7.77 -25.25 -24.22
C TRP A 474 -9.07 -25.35 -25.03
N GLN A 475 -9.37 -24.36 -25.86
CA GLN A 475 -10.58 -24.29 -26.69
C GLN A 475 -11.89 -24.26 -25.87
N PHE A 476 -11.83 -23.67 -24.68
CA PHE A 476 -12.98 -23.28 -23.86
C PHE A 476 -12.71 -21.92 -23.19
N GLY A 477 -13.73 -21.34 -22.57
CA GLY A 477 -13.62 -20.03 -21.94
C GLY A 477 -12.68 -19.99 -20.74
N VAL A 478 -12.24 -18.80 -20.36
CA VAL A 478 -11.68 -18.56 -19.03
C VAL A 478 -12.63 -17.63 -18.30
N GLY A 479 -12.94 -17.97 -17.06
CA GLY A 479 -13.88 -17.23 -16.24
C GLY A 479 -13.36 -15.88 -15.78
N ALA A 480 -14.28 -14.93 -15.56
CA ALA A 480 -13.94 -13.66 -14.94
C ALA A 480 -13.28 -13.84 -13.57
N LEU A 481 -13.75 -14.79 -12.77
CA LEU A 481 -13.10 -15.25 -11.54
C LEU A 481 -12.76 -16.74 -11.67
N TRP A 482 -11.50 -17.13 -11.55
CA TRP A 482 -11.12 -18.52 -11.81
C TRP A 482 -10.03 -19.06 -10.89
N PHE A 483 -10.11 -20.37 -10.64
CA PHE A 483 -9.28 -21.10 -9.69
C PHE A 483 -8.61 -22.29 -10.36
N ASP A 484 -7.29 -22.40 -10.24
CA ASP A 484 -6.50 -23.41 -10.96
C ASP A 484 -5.60 -24.24 -10.02
N GLY A 485 -5.83 -25.55 -10.00
CA GLY A 485 -5.08 -26.51 -9.18
C GLY A 485 -3.99 -27.31 -9.91
N SER A 486 -3.57 -26.89 -11.11
CA SER A 486 -2.75 -27.69 -12.04
C SER A 486 -1.41 -28.17 -11.49
N GLN A 487 -0.75 -27.41 -10.61
CA GLN A 487 0.54 -27.80 -9.99
C GLN A 487 0.42 -28.17 -8.51
N GLY A 488 -0.79 -28.34 -7.99
CA GLY A 488 -1.06 -28.82 -6.64
C GLY A 488 -2.47 -28.50 -6.17
N ALA A 489 -2.95 -29.22 -5.15
CA ALA A 489 -4.29 -28.99 -4.64
C ALA A 489 -4.39 -27.64 -3.92
N ILE A 490 -5.37 -26.82 -4.30
CA ILE A 490 -5.78 -25.67 -3.51
C ILE A 490 -6.62 -26.19 -2.35
N ASN A 491 -6.16 -25.98 -1.11
CA ASN A 491 -6.87 -26.36 0.12
C ASN A 491 -7.03 -25.20 1.11
N GLY A 492 -6.31 -24.09 0.89
CA GLY A 492 -6.45 -22.88 1.68
C GLY A 492 -7.84 -22.26 1.50
N PRO A 493 -8.41 -21.61 2.53
CA PRO A 493 -9.69 -20.95 2.39
C PRO A 493 -9.56 -19.74 1.45
N VAL A 494 -10.22 -19.80 0.31
CA VAL A 494 -10.35 -18.67 -0.63
C VAL A 494 -11.74 -18.09 -0.45
N ASN A 495 -11.84 -16.97 0.27
CA ASN A 495 -13.11 -16.34 0.62
C ASN A 495 -13.41 -15.21 -0.36
N VAL A 496 -14.51 -15.34 -1.09
CA VAL A 496 -15.00 -14.33 -2.02
C VAL A 496 -16.25 -13.70 -1.42
N SER A 497 -16.25 -12.38 -1.23
CA SER A 497 -17.43 -11.68 -0.70
C SER A 497 -17.77 -10.38 -1.39
N ASN A 498 -19.06 -10.08 -1.53
CA ASN A 498 -19.56 -8.85 -2.16
C ASN A 498 -18.96 -8.58 -3.55
N ALA A 499 -18.77 -9.63 -4.36
CA ALA A 499 -18.21 -9.52 -5.70
C ALA A 499 -19.33 -9.31 -6.74
N LEU A 500 -19.13 -8.35 -7.63
CA LEU A 500 -20.01 -8.07 -8.76
C LEU A 500 -19.30 -8.49 -10.05
N ILE A 501 -19.88 -9.44 -10.79
CA ILE A 501 -19.39 -9.92 -12.08
C ILE A 501 -20.41 -9.56 -13.14
N GLU A 502 -20.02 -8.76 -14.11
CA GLU A 502 -20.90 -8.26 -15.16
C GLU A 502 -20.38 -8.63 -16.54
N GLN A 503 -21.28 -9.11 -17.37
CA GLN A 503 -21.06 -9.28 -18.81
C GLN A 503 -19.85 -10.15 -19.18
N SER A 504 -19.53 -11.17 -18.38
CA SER A 504 -18.47 -12.12 -18.73
C SER A 504 -18.75 -12.71 -20.12
N PRO A 505 -17.81 -12.64 -21.07
CA PRO A 505 -18.06 -13.11 -22.43
C PRO A 505 -18.20 -14.64 -22.52
N TYR A 506 -17.60 -15.36 -21.57
CA TYR A 506 -17.73 -16.79 -21.40
C TYR A 506 -18.37 -17.09 -20.06
N GLU A 507 -17.75 -17.86 -19.18
CA GLU A 507 -18.27 -18.16 -17.85
C GLU A 507 -17.91 -17.08 -16.82
N ALA A 508 -18.67 -17.01 -15.73
CA ALA A 508 -18.41 -16.04 -14.68
C ALA A 508 -17.41 -16.57 -13.65
N VAL A 509 -17.65 -17.75 -13.08
CA VAL A 509 -16.76 -18.38 -12.09
C VAL A 509 -16.33 -19.78 -12.54
N GLN A 510 -15.03 -20.08 -12.44
CA GLN A 510 -14.45 -21.31 -12.99
C GLN A 510 -13.51 -22.02 -12.00
N TRP A 511 -13.59 -23.35 -11.96
CA TRP A 511 -12.64 -24.24 -11.30
C TRP A 511 -12.03 -25.18 -12.33
N VAL A 512 -10.70 -25.14 -12.49
CA VAL A 512 -10.01 -25.83 -13.58
C VAL A 512 -8.76 -26.56 -13.11
N GLU A 513 -8.55 -27.77 -13.65
CA GLU A 513 -7.41 -28.65 -13.39
C GLU A 513 -7.15 -29.03 -11.90
N GLY A 514 -6.37 -30.10 -11.68
CA GLY A 514 -5.95 -30.53 -10.34
C GLY A 514 -7.07 -30.93 -9.37
N THR A 515 -7.05 -30.32 -8.18
CA THR A 515 -8.13 -30.40 -7.18
C THR A 515 -8.26 -29.03 -6.52
N VAL A 516 -9.45 -28.44 -6.50
CA VAL A 516 -9.69 -27.12 -5.91
C VAL A 516 -10.75 -27.21 -4.82
N SER A 517 -10.30 -27.03 -3.58
CA SER A 517 -11.15 -27.06 -2.38
C SER A 517 -10.98 -25.77 -1.56
N GLY A 518 -12.04 -25.38 -0.83
CA GLY A 518 -11.97 -24.26 0.11
C GLY A 518 -12.39 -22.90 -0.46
N VAL A 519 -12.93 -22.86 -1.67
CA VAL A 519 -13.54 -21.65 -2.24
C VAL A 519 -14.91 -21.41 -1.61
N ASN A 520 -15.08 -20.25 -0.97
CA ASN A 520 -16.32 -19.82 -0.32
C ASN A 520 -16.83 -18.56 -1.00
N LEU A 521 -17.95 -18.64 -1.72
CA LEU A 521 -18.63 -17.49 -2.28
C LEU A 521 -19.74 -17.03 -1.32
N ASP A 522 -19.73 -15.75 -0.93
CA ASP A 522 -20.77 -15.12 -0.13
C ASP A 522 -21.18 -13.76 -0.71
N ASN A 523 -22.46 -13.57 -1.04
CA ASN A 523 -22.96 -12.34 -1.66
C ASN A 523 -22.23 -12.02 -2.98
N VAL A 524 -22.34 -12.91 -3.97
CA VAL A 524 -21.78 -12.72 -5.31
C VAL A 524 -22.91 -12.51 -6.30
N THR A 525 -22.84 -11.45 -7.11
CA THR A 525 -23.82 -11.17 -8.17
C THR A 525 -23.19 -11.35 -9.53
N ILE A 526 -23.80 -12.19 -10.36
CA ILE A 526 -23.44 -12.43 -11.76
C ILE A 526 -24.56 -11.83 -12.63
N ALA A 527 -24.24 -10.76 -13.35
CA ALA A 527 -25.16 -10.01 -14.19
C ALA A 527 -24.75 -10.12 -15.66
N GLY A 528 -25.28 -11.13 -16.34
CA GLY A 528 -24.94 -11.45 -17.72
C GLY A 528 -23.64 -12.26 -17.81
N THR A 529 -23.72 -13.44 -18.39
CA THR A 529 -22.56 -14.29 -18.67
C THR A 529 -22.81 -15.06 -19.96
N GLY A 530 -21.81 -15.20 -20.83
CA GLY A 530 -21.99 -15.72 -22.18
C GLY A 530 -22.19 -17.23 -22.26
N THR A 531 -21.58 -17.98 -21.34
CA THR A 531 -21.79 -19.43 -21.20
C THR A 531 -22.42 -19.72 -19.85
N PHE A 532 -21.63 -20.05 -18.84
CA PHE A 532 -22.10 -20.56 -17.56
C PHE A 532 -21.96 -19.51 -16.46
N ALA A 533 -22.82 -19.60 -15.43
CA ALA A 533 -22.55 -18.89 -14.18
C ALA A 533 -21.37 -19.55 -13.45
N LEU A 534 -21.37 -20.89 -13.41
CA LEU A 534 -20.34 -21.70 -12.75
C LEU A 534 -19.82 -22.77 -13.72
N GLN A 535 -18.51 -22.88 -13.89
CA GLN A 535 -17.86 -23.91 -14.70
C GLN A 535 -16.92 -24.76 -13.85
N GLU A 536 -17.33 -26.00 -13.59
CA GLU A 536 -16.60 -26.96 -12.76
C GLU A 536 -15.94 -28.00 -13.67
N GLN A 537 -14.61 -28.03 -13.69
CA GLN A 537 -13.81 -28.93 -14.56
C GLN A 537 -12.83 -29.79 -13.76
N THR A 538 -12.96 -29.80 -12.44
CA THR A 538 -12.03 -30.44 -11.53
C THR A 538 -12.71 -30.88 -10.25
N GLY A 539 -12.15 -31.88 -9.57
CA GLY A 539 -12.66 -32.33 -8.29
C GLY A 539 -12.42 -31.32 -7.16
N GLY A 540 -13.16 -31.44 -6.06
CA GLY A 540 -12.95 -30.61 -4.87
C GLY A 540 -14.24 -30.20 -4.16
N ALA A 541 -14.21 -29.02 -3.54
CA ALA A 541 -15.31 -28.54 -2.73
C ALA A 541 -15.42 -27.02 -2.68
N ALA A 542 -16.65 -26.51 -2.80
CA ALA A 542 -16.95 -25.09 -2.64
C ALA A 542 -18.21 -24.88 -1.78
N LYS A 543 -18.34 -23.69 -1.21
CA LYS A 543 -19.53 -23.24 -0.48
C LYS A 543 -20.10 -21.99 -1.13
N PHE A 544 -21.40 -21.96 -1.39
CA PHE A 544 -22.09 -20.81 -1.98
C PHE A 544 -23.16 -20.28 -1.03
N SER A 545 -23.13 -19.00 -0.71
CA SER A 545 -24.17 -18.30 0.05
C SER A 545 -24.53 -17.01 -0.66
N ASN A 546 -25.81 -16.69 -0.81
CA ASN A 546 -26.28 -15.45 -1.45
C ASN A 546 -25.70 -15.20 -2.86
N VAL A 547 -25.41 -16.26 -3.62
CA VAL A 547 -24.91 -16.15 -5.00
C VAL A 547 -26.10 -16.04 -5.95
N THR A 548 -26.16 -14.95 -6.71
CA THR A 548 -27.24 -14.68 -7.65
C THR A 548 -26.70 -14.57 -9.07
N ALA A 549 -27.26 -15.35 -10.01
CA ALA A 549 -26.95 -15.24 -11.43
C ALA A 549 -28.18 -14.87 -12.26
N THR A 550 -28.02 -13.91 -13.17
CA THR A 550 -29.06 -13.49 -14.12
C THR A 550 -28.45 -13.32 -15.51
N GLY A 551 -29.27 -13.49 -16.55
CA GLY A 551 -28.79 -13.34 -17.94
C GLY A 551 -27.72 -14.36 -18.34
N VAL A 552 -27.85 -15.61 -17.89
CA VAL A 552 -26.93 -16.71 -18.25
C VAL A 552 -27.20 -17.18 -19.68
N GLY A 553 -26.15 -17.19 -20.51
CA GLY A 553 -26.24 -17.50 -21.94
C GLY A 553 -26.45 -18.97 -22.25
N ALA A 554 -25.88 -19.88 -21.46
CA ALA A 554 -26.11 -21.31 -21.62
C ALA A 554 -27.50 -21.73 -21.08
N SER A 555 -28.03 -22.83 -21.63
CA SER A 555 -29.33 -23.38 -21.20
C SER A 555 -29.34 -23.92 -19.76
N SER A 556 -28.17 -24.22 -19.20
CA SER A 556 -27.97 -24.57 -17.80
C SER A 556 -26.95 -23.60 -17.20
N PRO A 557 -27.15 -23.11 -15.97
CA PRO A 557 -26.22 -22.16 -15.37
C PRO A 557 -24.91 -22.77 -14.89
N VAL A 558 -24.82 -24.10 -14.80
CA VAL A 558 -23.66 -24.82 -14.31
C VAL A 558 -23.15 -25.80 -15.37
N TYR A 559 -21.85 -25.77 -15.65
CA TYR A 559 -21.14 -26.85 -16.34
C TYR A 559 -20.44 -27.74 -15.30
N SER A 560 -20.61 -29.06 -15.39
CA SER A 560 -19.87 -30.00 -14.54
C SER A 560 -19.90 -31.41 -15.14
N CYS A 561 -18.73 -31.97 -15.43
CA CYS A 561 -18.57 -33.36 -15.89
C CYS A 561 -17.95 -34.29 -14.83
N GLU A 562 -17.81 -33.80 -13.59
CA GLU A 562 -17.01 -34.44 -12.54
C GLU A 562 -17.67 -35.67 -11.89
N GLY A 563 -18.87 -36.07 -12.32
CA GLY A 563 -19.54 -37.27 -11.81
C GLY A 563 -19.79 -37.27 -10.28
N GLY A 564 -19.85 -36.07 -9.67
CA GLY A 564 -19.99 -35.89 -8.22
C GLY A 564 -18.67 -35.74 -7.44
N ASN A 565 -17.52 -35.67 -8.12
CA ASN A 565 -16.21 -35.43 -7.48
C ASN A 565 -16.00 -33.97 -7.05
N PHE A 566 -16.87 -33.05 -7.48
CA PHE A 566 -16.95 -31.69 -6.97
C PHE A 566 -18.17 -31.56 -6.07
N SER A 567 -17.97 -31.12 -4.83
CA SER A 567 -19.01 -31.02 -3.81
C SER A 567 -19.36 -29.57 -3.51
N VAL A 568 -20.65 -29.24 -3.63
CA VAL A 568 -21.15 -27.89 -3.33
C VAL A 568 -21.93 -27.91 -2.02
N THR A 569 -21.50 -27.07 -1.09
CA THR A 569 -22.26 -26.77 0.13
C THR A 569 -23.13 -25.54 -0.08
N ASP A 570 -24.44 -25.72 -0.08
CA ASP A 570 -25.41 -24.62 -0.15
C ASP A 570 -25.57 -23.96 1.23
N GLY A 571 -25.11 -22.71 1.35
CA GLY A 571 -25.26 -21.87 2.53
C GLY A 571 -26.58 -21.08 2.59
N GLY A 572 -27.42 -21.18 1.56
CA GLY A 572 -28.70 -20.47 1.45
C GLY A 572 -28.60 -19.12 0.72
N GLY A 573 -29.74 -18.64 0.20
CA GLY A 573 -29.84 -17.35 -0.51
C GLY A 573 -29.41 -17.38 -1.98
N ASN A 574 -29.04 -18.55 -2.50
CA ASN A 574 -28.58 -18.72 -3.88
C ASN A 574 -29.75 -18.67 -4.88
N SER A 575 -29.55 -18.05 -6.04
CA SER A 575 -30.53 -18.00 -7.13
C SER A 575 -29.86 -17.96 -8.51
N GLY A 576 -30.51 -18.54 -9.53
CA GLY A 576 -29.97 -18.55 -10.90
C GLY A 576 -28.77 -19.48 -11.14
N ILE A 577 -28.29 -20.19 -10.11
CA ILE A 577 -27.17 -21.16 -10.18
C ILE A 577 -27.59 -22.61 -9.86
N GLY A 578 -28.89 -22.89 -9.81
CA GLY A 578 -29.43 -24.24 -9.56
C GLY A 578 -29.83 -24.97 -10.84
N GLY A 579 -30.03 -26.28 -10.76
CA GLY A 579 -30.48 -27.12 -11.88
C GLY A 579 -29.59 -28.35 -12.07
N THR A 580 -29.84 -29.12 -13.13
CA THR A 580 -28.95 -30.21 -13.54
C THR A 580 -27.75 -29.61 -14.29
N PRO A 581 -26.50 -29.85 -13.84
CA PRO A 581 -25.33 -29.38 -14.55
C PRO A 581 -25.30 -29.89 -15.99
N TYR A 582 -24.86 -29.03 -16.91
CA TYR A 582 -24.58 -29.41 -18.28
C TYR A 582 -23.24 -30.15 -18.34
N CYS A 583 -23.23 -31.30 -19.00
CA CYS A 583 -22.01 -32.02 -19.36
C CYS A 583 -22.12 -32.48 -20.81
N GLY A 584 -21.43 -31.77 -21.70
CA GLY A 584 -21.52 -31.93 -23.14
C GLY A 584 -20.51 -31.05 -23.87
N PRO A 585 -20.57 -30.98 -25.21
CA PRO A 585 -19.70 -30.10 -25.99
C PRO A 585 -19.80 -28.64 -25.55
N TRP A 586 -18.68 -27.90 -25.62
CA TRP A 586 -18.65 -26.48 -25.28
C TRP A 586 -19.67 -25.68 -26.11
N PRO A 587 -20.61 -24.95 -25.49
CA PRO A 587 -21.55 -24.12 -26.22
C PRO A 587 -20.84 -22.90 -26.80
N ALA A 588 -21.35 -22.40 -27.93
CA ALA A 588 -20.96 -21.07 -28.37
C ALA A 588 -21.44 -20.02 -27.34
N PRO A 589 -20.62 -19.01 -27.01
CA PRO A 589 -21.03 -17.98 -26.07
C PRO A 589 -22.16 -17.13 -26.64
N HIS A 590 -23.13 -16.81 -25.80
CA HIS A 590 -24.12 -15.78 -26.05
C HIS A 590 -23.65 -14.49 -25.38
N PHE A 591 -22.77 -13.75 -26.06
CA PHE A 591 -22.20 -12.52 -25.50
C PHE A 591 -23.30 -11.61 -24.94
N PRO A 592 -23.29 -11.32 -23.63
CA PRO A 592 -24.26 -10.45 -23.02
C PRO A 592 -24.31 -9.14 -23.80
N GLY A 593 -25.52 -8.69 -24.14
CA GLY A 593 -25.67 -7.38 -24.76
C GLY A 593 -24.99 -6.35 -23.86
N TYR A 594 -24.22 -5.43 -24.45
CA TYR A 594 -23.77 -4.24 -23.75
C TYR A 594 -24.97 -3.65 -23.03
N PRO A 595 -24.84 -3.20 -21.77
CA PRO A 595 -25.97 -2.60 -21.10
C PRO A 595 -26.44 -1.49 -22.04
N ALA A 596 -27.75 -1.41 -22.29
CA ALA A 596 -28.26 -0.33 -23.13
C ALA A 596 -27.63 0.96 -22.60
N GLU A 597 -27.06 1.80 -23.50
CA GLU A 597 -26.53 3.11 -23.12
C GLU A 597 -27.52 3.67 -22.09
N SER A 598 -27.05 3.88 -20.87
CA SER A 598 -27.85 4.39 -19.78
C SER A 598 -27.18 5.65 -19.29
N VAL A 599 -27.93 6.45 -18.54
CA VAL A 599 -27.28 7.54 -17.83
C VAL A 599 -26.19 6.96 -16.92
N THR A 600 -25.05 7.64 -16.85
CA THR A 600 -23.92 7.29 -15.99
C THR A 600 -23.46 8.51 -15.22
N ALA A 601 -22.91 8.31 -14.02
CA ALA A 601 -22.33 9.36 -13.18
C ALA A 601 -20.83 9.10 -12.96
N THR A 602 -19.98 10.07 -13.29
CA THR A 602 -18.51 9.96 -13.21
C THR A 602 -17.88 11.19 -12.56
N PRO A 603 -16.84 11.06 -11.71
CA PRO A 603 -16.24 9.80 -11.24
C PRO A 603 -17.20 8.98 -10.36
N SER A 604 -16.91 7.68 -10.18
CA SER A 604 -17.70 6.76 -9.34
C SER A 604 -17.46 6.94 -7.84
N ALA A 605 -16.46 7.75 -7.44
CA ALA A 605 -16.23 8.16 -6.07
C ALA A 605 -15.74 9.62 -5.97
N LEU A 606 -15.98 10.28 -4.82
CA LEU A 606 -15.40 11.58 -4.44
C LEU A 606 -14.82 11.52 -3.02
N HIS A 607 -13.58 11.97 -2.87
CA HIS A 607 -12.84 12.00 -1.60
C HIS A 607 -12.52 13.43 -1.17
N PHE A 608 -13.07 13.87 -0.05
CA PHE A 608 -12.98 15.26 0.41
C PHE A 608 -11.83 15.52 1.39
N GLY A 609 -10.99 14.52 1.66
CA GLY A 609 -9.87 14.64 2.59
C GLY A 609 -10.32 15.03 4.00
N SER A 610 -9.47 15.75 4.72
CA SER A 610 -9.76 16.18 6.10
C SER A 610 -10.41 17.56 6.14
N VAL A 611 -11.60 17.66 6.74
CA VAL A 611 -12.35 18.92 6.90
C VAL A 611 -12.73 19.11 8.37
N ALA A 612 -12.58 20.33 8.89
CA ALA A 612 -12.96 20.64 10.27
C ALA A 612 -14.46 20.39 10.51
N THR A 613 -14.81 19.77 11.64
CA THR A 613 -16.20 19.52 12.02
C THR A 613 -16.96 20.84 12.03
N GLY A 614 -18.06 20.90 11.28
CA GLY A 614 -18.88 22.10 11.12
C GLY A 614 -18.48 23.01 9.95
N ALA A 615 -17.26 22.88 9.40
CA ALA A 615 -16.83 23.56 8.18
C ALA A 615 -17.26 22.79 6.93
N THR A 616 -17.34 23.47 5.79
CA THR A 616 -17.72 22.89 4.50
C THR A 616 -16.49 22.88 3.58
N SER A 617 -16.25 21.76 2.92
CA SER A 617 -15.20 21.61 1.91
C SER A 617 -15.45 22.49 0.68
N ASP A 618 -14.43 22.67 -0.16
CA ASP A 618 -14.66 23.03 -1.55
C ASP A 618 -15.53 21.96 -2.24
N ALA A 619 -16.32 22.38 -3.24
CA ALA A 619 -17.18 21.46 -3.97
C ALA A 619 -16.36 20.62 -4.96
N GLN A 620 -16.60 19.32 -4.98
CA GLN A 620 -16.14 18.41 -6.05
C GLN A 620 -17.30 18.10 -6.99
N THR A 621 -17.01 17.78 -8.25
CA THR A 621 -18.05 17.66 -9.28
C THR A 621 -18.14 16.23 -9.81
N VAL A 622 -19.37 15.73 -9.91
CA VAL A 622 -19.74 14.54 -10.68
C VAL A 622 -20.42 14.98 -11.95
N THR A 623 -20.01 14.44 -13.09
CA THR A 623 -20.70 14.60 -14.36
C THR A 623 -21.64 13.43 -14.59
N VAL A 624 -22.89 13.76 -14.86
CA VAL A 624 -23.92 12.80 -15.23
C VAL A 624 -24.12 12.88 -16.74
N ALA A 625 -23.68 11.87 -17.46
CA ALA A 625 -23.75 11.80 -18.91
C ALA A 625 -24.98 10.98 -19.33
N ASN A 626 -25.72 11.47 -20.32
CA ASN A 626 -26.73 10.70 -21.02
C ASN A 626 -26.16 10.31 -22.40
N PRO A 627 -25.47 9.16 -22.50
CA PRO A 627 -24.97 8.68 -23.77
C PRO A 627 -26.10 8.28 -24.73
N THR A 628 -27.35 8.16 -24.30
CA THR A 628 -28.40 7.60 -25.17
C THR A 628 -28.80 8.53 -26.33
N GLY A 629 -29.41 7.94 -27.36
CA GLY A 629 -30.04 8.69 -28.46
C GLY A 629 -31.36 9.39 -28.11
N SER A 630 -31.81 9.37 -26.84
CA SER A 630 -33.04 10.01 -26.37
C SER A 630 -32.79 10.84 -25.12
N ALA A 631 -33.65 11.82 -24.84
CA ALA A 631 -33.52 12.59 -23.60
C ALA A 631 -33.85 11.72 -22.38
N ALA A 632 -33.02 11.77 -21.34
CA ALA A 632 -33.20 11.02 -20.11
C ALA A 632 -33.91 11.89 -19.07
N ALA A 633 -35.08 11.48 -18.59
CA ALA A 633 -35.79 12.20 -17.52
C ALA A 633 -35.07 12.01 -16.18
N VAL A 634 -34.78 13.10 -15.47
CA VAL A 634 -34.15 13.09 -14.14
C VAL A 634 -35.24 13.07 -13.09
N THR A 635 -35.26 12.02 -12.28
CA THR A 635 -36.28 11.81 -11.23
C THR A 635 -35.77 12.19 -9.84
N SER A 636 -34.48 11.99 -9.56
CA SER A 636 -33.87 12.45 -8.31
C SER A 636 -32.36 12.60 -8.41
N VAL A 637 -31.80 13.59 -7.72
CA VAL A 637 -30.37 13.70 -7.39
C VAL A 637 -30.28 13.95 -5.89
N ALA A 638 -29.63 13.06 -5.14
CA ALA A 638 -29.58 13.15 -3.68
C ALA A 638 -28.22 12.73 -3.15
N ALA A 639 -27.65 13.51 -2.23
CA ALA A 639 -26.48 13.12 -1.44
C ALA A 639 -26.92 12.70 -0.03
N ALA A 640 -26.25 11.70 0.54
CA ALA A 640 -26.51 11.16 1.87
C ALA A 640 -25.30 11.35 2.80
N GLY A 641 -25.53 11.29 4.11
CA GLY A 641 -24.49 11.44 5.14
C GLY A 641 -24.14 12.90 5.42
N ASP A 642 -22.85 13.17 5.59
CA ASP A 642 -22.32 14.52 5.86
C ASP A 642 -22.09 15.33 4.56
N PHE A 643 -22.76 14.94 3.47
CA PHE A 643 -22.57 15.50 2.14
C PHE A 643 -23.83 16.21 1.66
N ALA A 644 -23.63 17.31 0.93
CA ALA A 644 -24.70 18.08 0.30
C ALA A 644 -24.41 18.26 -1.19
N GLN A 645 -25.44 18.38 -2.02
CA GLN A 645 -25.28 18.58 -3.46
C GLN A 645 -26.11 19.74 -4.01
N THR A 646 -25.58 20.38 -5.05
CA THR A 646 -26.31 21.20 -6.01
C THR A 646 -26.06 20.65 -7.41
N ASN A 647 -26.96 20.87 -8.37
CA ASN A 647 -26.77 20.31 -9.71
C ASN A 647 -27.40 21.15 -10.81
N THR A 648 -26.98 20.87 -12.05
CA THR A 648 -27.46 21.47 -13.30
C THR A 648 -28.36 20.53 -14.12
N CYS A 649 -28.75 19.38 -13.56
CA CYS A 649 -29.40 18.28 -14.28
C CYS A 649 -30.85 18.54 -14.68
N GLY A 650 -31.49 19.58 -14.12
CA GLY A 650 -32.87 19.94 -14.43
C GLY A 650 -33.84 18.77 -14.25
N SER A 651 -34.91 18.74 -15.05
CA SER A 651 -35.84 17.60 -15.11
C SER A 651 -35.50 16.57 -16.19
N SER A 652 -34.52 16.88 -17.05
CA SER A 652 -34.07 15.96 -18.12
C SER A 652 -32.69 16.32 -18.64
N ILE A 653 -31.88 15.30 -18.93
CA ILE A 653 -30.58 15.41 -19.61
C ILE A 653 -30.81 15.14 -21.11
N PRO A 654 -30.41 16.04 -22.03
CA PRO A 654 -30.57 15.83 -23.47
C PRO A 654 -29.91 14.54 -23.98
N ALA A 655 -30.38 14.01 -25.12
CA ALA A 655 -29.71 12.93 -25.83
C ALA A 655 -28.26 13.32 -26.15
N LYS A 656 -27.31 12.42 -25.91
CA LYS A 656 -25.85 12.66 -26.04
C LYS A 656 -25.37 13.91 -25.27
N GLY A 657 -26.11 14.32 -24.24
CA GLY A 657 -25.81 15.48 -23.39
C GLY A 657 -25.33 15.06 -22.00
N SER A 658 -25.00 16.05 -21.17
CA SER A 658 -24.62 15.83 -19.78
C SER A 658 -25.09 16.95 -18.87
N CYS A 659 -24.98 16.73 -17.57
CA CYS A 659 -25.12 17.75 -16.53
C CYS A 659 -24.10 17.48 -15.41
N THR A 660 -23.98 18.42 -14.48
CA THR A 660 -23.04 18.34 -13.37
C THR A 660 -23.76 18.36 -12.03
N VAL A 661 -23.21 17.63 -11.06
CA VAL A 661 -23.61 17.60 -9.66
C VAL A 661 -22.39 18.02 -8.83
N SER A 662 -22.46 19.19 -8.19
CA SER A 662 -21.44 19.69 -7.28
C SER A 662 -21.76 19.25 -5.86
N VAL A 663 -20.87 18.44 -5.27
CA VAL A 663 -21.00 17.85 -3.94
C VAL A 663 -20.01 18.54 -2.99
N THR A 664 -20.45 18.84 -1.77
CA THR A 664 -19.63 19.37 -0.67
C THR A 664 -19.71 18.46 0.55
N PHE A 665 -18.63 18.35 1.30
CA PHE A 665 -18.54 17.62 2.56
C PHE A 665 -18.55 18.60 3.75
N LYS A 666 -19.46 18.37 4.72
CA LYS A 666 -19.57 19.14 5.95
C LYS A 666 -19.64 18.18 7.15
N PRO A 667 -18.49 17.69 7.66
CA PRO A 667 -18.48 16.71 8.72
C PRO A 667 -19.19 17.23 9.98
N THR A 668 -20.02 16.39 10.61
CA THR A 668 -20.69 16.70 11.88
C THR A 668 -19.98 16.09 13.09
N ALA A 669 -19.00 15.22 12.87
CA ALA A 669 -18.17 14.60 13.90
C ALA A 669 -16.76 14.31 13.36
N SER A 670 -15.80 14.14 14.26
CA SER A 670 -14.44 13.72 13.90
C SER A 670 -14.37 12.25 13.49
N GLY A 671 -13.38 11.90 12.65
CA GLY A 671 -13.16 10.55 12.12
C GLY A 671 -13.67 10.38 10.69
N ALA A 672 -13.51 9.18 10.13
CA ALA A 672 -13.96 8.86 8.77
C ALA A 672 -15.49 8.97 8.66
N ARG A 673 -15.95 9.61 7.59
CA ARG A 673 -17.36 9.83 7.25
C ARG A 673 -17.56 9.35 5.83
N THR A 674 -18.54 8.48 5.61
CA THR A 674 -18.90 7.97 4.29
C THR A 674 -20.33 8.40 3.94
N GLY A 675 -20.63 8.43 2.65
CA GLY A 675 -21.92 8.80 2.10
C GLY A 675 -22.03 8.31 0.66
N THR A 676 -23.16 8.61 0.04
CA THR A 676 -23.41 8.29 -1.36
C THR A 676 -24.12 9.46 -2.03
N LEU A 677 -23.74 9.74 -3.28
CA LEU A 677 -24.55 10.51 -4.20
C LEU A 677 -25.34 9.52 -5.06
N THR A 678 -26.66 9.66 -5.13
CA THR A 678 -27.54 8.85 -5.97
C THR A 678 -28.18 9.73 -7.04
N VAL A 679 -28.04 9.34 -8.30
CA VAL A 679 -28.62 10.00 -9.46
C VAL A 679 -29.58 9.02 -10.13
N LYS A 680 -30.86 9.39 -10.26
CA LYS A 680 -31.86 8.59 -10.96
C LYS A 680 -32.31 9.30 -12.22
N ALA A 681 -31.87 8.81 -13.37
CA ALA A 681 -32.16 9.42 -14.66
C ALA A 681 -32.33 8.39 -15.77
N GLY A 682 -33.26 8.61 -16.70
CA GLY A 682 -33.48 7.72 -17.84
C GLY A 682 -33.95 6.31 -17.47
N GLY A 683 -34.49 6.12 -16.26
CA GLY A 683 -34.82 4.80 -15.71
C GLY A 683 -33.67 4.08 -15.02
N ALA A 684 -32.45 4.62 -15.08
CA ALA A 684 -31.27 4.13 -14.37
C ALA A 684 -31.14 4.77 -12.97
N THR A 685 -30.39 4.10 -12.08
CA THR A 685 -29.97 4.62 -10.78
C THR A 685 -28.45 4.48 -10.68
N ASP A 686 -27.73 5.59 -10.81
CA ASP A 686 -26.30 5.65 -10.60
C ASP A 686 -25.98 6.06 -9.16
N THR A 687 -24.91 5.48 -8.61
CA THR A 687 -24.40 5.85 -7.30
C THR A 687 -22.93 6.18 -7.35
N VAL A 688 -22.55 7.28 -6.72
CA VAL A 688 -21.16 7.71 -6.53
C VAL A 688 -20.84 7.62 -5.03
N ALA A 689 -19.78 6.90 -4.67
CA ALA A 689 -19.31 6.80 -3.29
C ALA A 689 -18.73 8.14 -2.82
N LEU A 690 -19.01 8.55 -1.59
CA LEU A 690 -18.48 9.78 -1.02
C LEU A 690 -17.77 9.46 0.29
N ASP A 691 -16.58 10.01 0.51
CA ASP A 691 -15.98 10.00 1.84
C ASP A 691 -15.14 11.25 2.14
N GLY A 692 -14.90 11.43 3.44
CA GLY A 692 -14.03 12.46 3.99
C GLY A 692 -13.79 12.20 5.47
N THR A 693 -12.82 12.88 6.04
CA THR A 693 -12.49 12.78 7.47
C THR A 693 -12.86 14.08 8.17
N GLY A 694 -13.72 13.99 9.18
CA GLY A 694 -13.93 15.10 10.10
C GLY A 694 -12.73 15.27 11.03
N THR A 695 -12.21 16.49 11.15
CA THR A 695 -11.21 16.84 12.17
C THR A 695 -11.84 17.74 13.23
N ALA A 696 -11.29 17.78 14.44
CA ALA A 696 -11.76 18.72 15.45
C ALA A 696 -11.44 20.16 14.99
N PRO A 697 -12.39 21.11 15.02
CA PRO A 697 -12.15 22.49 14.62
C PRO A 697 -11.16 23.15 15.59
N GLY A 698 -10.06 23.72 15.11
CA GLY A 698 -9.00 24.31 15.94
C GLY A 698 -7.71 23.47 16.03
N PRO A 699 -6.75 23.84 16.90
CA PRO A 699 -5.49 23.13 17.04
C PRO A 699 -5.66 21.79 17.75
N VAL A 700 -4.85 20.79 17.39
CA VAL A 700 -4.77 19.48 18.06
C VAL A 700 -3.30 19.12 18.13
N LEU A 701 -2.75 19.00 19.34
CA LEU A 701 -1.32 18.76 19.54
C LEU A 701 -1.04 17.29 19.88
N ALA A 702 0.03 16.72 19.34
CA ALA A 702 0.52 15.40 19.72
C ALA A 702 2.02 15.48 20.05
N ALA A 703 2.45 14.77 21.10
CA ALA A 703 3.85 14.71 21.52
C ALA A 703 4.44 13.33 21.24
N THR A 704 5.59 13.30 20.57
CA THR A 704 6.30 12.05 20.23
C THR A 704 7.78 12.19 20.59
N PRO A 705 8.36 11.24 21.35
CA PRO A 705 7.69 10.09 21.97
C PRO A 705 6.73 10.49 23.12
N GLY A 706 5.72 9.66 23.40
CA GLY A 706 4.72 9.87 24.47
C GLY A 706 5.25 9.61 25.89
N GLY A 707 6.48 9.14 26.02
CA GLY A 707 7.21 9.01 27.27
C GLY A 707 8.72 9.05 27.06
N LEU A 708 9.47 9.55 28.04
CA LEU A 708 10.94 9.54 28.07
C LEU A 708 11.45 8.70 29.24
N SER A 709 12.48 7.90 28.97
CA SER A 709 13.20 7.15 29.99
C SER A 709 14.67 7.50 29.96
N PHE A 710 15.16 8.07 31.05
CA PHE A 710 16.54 8.49 31.22
C PHE A 710 17.37 7.40 31.90
N ALA A 711 18.61 7.27 31.44
CA ALA A 711 19.58 6.37 32.07
C ALA A 711 19.78 6.71 33.55
N SER A 712 20.09 5.68 34.34
CA SER A 712 20.44 5.85 35.75
C SER A 712 21.60 6.84 35.90
N THR A 713 21.40 7.88 36.70
CA THR A 713 22.33 9.02 36.80
C THR A 713 22.69 9.25 38.26
N VAL A 714 23.97 9.53 38.54
CA VAL A 714 24.42 9.83 39.91
C VAL A 714 23.70 11.06 40.45
N VAL A 715 23.26 10.98 41.71
CA VAL A 715 22.57 12.10 42.38
C VAL A 715 23.40 13.38 42.26
N GLY A 716 22.76 14.47 41.83
CA GLY A 716 23.40 15.77 41.61
C GLY A 716 24.01 15.97 40.21
N GLN A 717 24.14 14.92 39.40
CA GLN A 717 24.59 15.00 38.00
C GLN A 717 23.43 15.01 37.02
N SER A 718 23.68 15.46 35.77
CA SER A 718 22.69 15.51 34.71
C SER A 718 22.91 14.41 33.67
N ALA A 719 21.82 13.78 33.23
CA ALA A 719 21.81 12.92 32.05
C ALA A 719 21.84 13.78 30.77
N GLY A 720 22.16 13.15 29.63
CA GLY A 720 21.97 13.78 28.31
C GLY A 720 20.50 14.17 28.09
N ALA A 721 20.27 15.31 27.43
CA ALA A 721 18.92 15.74 27.11
C ALA A 721 18.27 14.78 26.09
N GLN A 722 16.98 14.52 26.26
CA GLN A 722 16.15 13.81 25.27
C GLN A 722 15.10 14.76 24.71
N THR A 723 14.74 14.58 23.45
CA THR A 723 13.85 15.50 22.72
C THR A 723 12.45 14.91 22.57
N VAL A 724 11.43 15.74 22.79
CA VAL A 724 10.04 15.49 22.42
C VAL A 724 9.66 16.42 21.28
N LYS A 725 9.16 15.88 20.18
CA LYS A 725 8.58 16.64 19.08
C LYS A 725 7.08 16.79 19.33
N VAL A 726 6.60 18.03 19.37
CA VAL A 726 5.17 18.35 19.48
C VAL A 726 4.68 18.78 18.11
N THR A 727 3.70 18.08 17.56
CA THR A 727 3.13 18.30 16.22
C THR A 727 1.70 18.82 16.34
N ASN A 728 1.26 19.66 15.40
CA ASN A 728 -0.12 20.13 15.34
C ASN A 728 -0.83 19.55 14.11
N SER A 729 -1.71 18.57 14.33
CA SER A 729 -2.55 17.98 13.29
C SER A 729 -3.92 18.66 13.15
N GLY A 730 -4.16 19.70 13.95
CA GLY A 730 -5.37 20.51 13.87
C GLY A 730 -5.39 21.44 12.66
N THR A 731 -6.48 22.20 12.56
CA THR A 731 -6.79 23.07 11.42
C THR A 731 -6.44 24.54 11.66
N ALA A 732 -6.00 24.88 12.87
CA ALA A 732 -5.53 26.21 13.25
C ALA A 732 -4.18 26.11 13.98
N ALA A 733 -3.41 27.20 13.99
CA ALA A 733 -2.18 27.26 14.78
C ALA A 733 -2.50 27.14 16.28
N ALA A 734 -1.75 26.32 17.00
CA ALA A 734 -1.83 26.21 18.45
C ALA A 734 -1.02 27.33 19.09
N THR A 735 -1.60 28.04 20.04
CA THR A 735 -0.90 28.95 20.95
C THR A 735 -0.47 28.16 22.18
N VAL A 736 0.84 28.00 22.38
CA VAL A 736 1.38 27.32 23.55
C VAL A 736 1.55 28.35 24.66
N SER A 737 0.70 28.23 25.68
CA SER A 737 0.67 29.12 26.85
C SER A 737 1.74 28.77 27.89
N GLY A 738 2.25 27.53 27.88
CA GLY A 738 3.31 27.11 28.79
C GLY A 738 3.86 25.72 28.48
N VAL A 739 5.13 25.52 28.80
CA VAL A 739 5.78 24.20 28.81
C VAL A 739 6.43 24.02 30.17
N SER A 740 6.03 23.00 30.91
CA SER A 740 6.49 22.74 32.27
C SER A 740 6.88 21.29 32.48
N VAL A 741 7.77 21.03 33.44
CA VAL A 741 8.15 19.68 33.86
C VAL A 741 8.09 19.57 35.38
N THR A 742 7.75 18.40 35.89
CA THR A 742 7.72 18.11 37.34
C THR A 742 8.81 17.12 37.75
N GLY A 743 9.18 17.13 39.03
CA GLY A 743 10.17 16.20 39.60
C GLY A 743 11.61 16.66 39.35
N ASP A 744 12.50 15.69 39.09
CA ASP A 744 13.94 15.92 38.90
C ASP A 744 14.29 16.27 37.43
N TYR A 745 13.38 16.92 36.72
CA TYR A 745 13.49 17.22 35.30
C TYR A 745 13.50 18.72 35.06
N SER A 746 14.18 19.13 34.00
CA SER A 746 14.21 20.52 33.48
C SER A 746 14.01 20.51 31.97
N GLN A 747 13.55 21.60 31.38
CA GLN A 747 13.29 21.66 29.94
C GLN A 747 13.73 22.97 29.31
N THR A 748 14.08 22.90 28.02
CA THR A 748 14.14 24.03 27.09
C THR A 748 13.29 23.71 25.87
N ASN A 749 12.70 24.71 25.22
CA ASN A 749 11.84 24.48 24.07
C ASN A 749 11.81 25.68 23.12
N ASN A 750 11.22 25.47 21.94
CA ASN A 750 10.85 26.50 20.97
C ASN A 750 9.34 26.52 20.68
N CYS A 751 8.52 26.06 21.63
CA CYS A 751 7.08 25.90 21.51
C CYS A 751 6.37 27.17 21.99
N SER A 752 6.22 28.17 21.11
CA SER A 752 5.42 29.38 21.35
C SER A 752 4.10 29.36 20.58
N SER A 753 4.17 29.12 19.27
CA SER A 753 3.03 28.77 18.44
C SER A 753 3.41 27.63 17.50
N VAL A 754 2.49 26.68 17.32
CA VAL A 754 2.68 25.54 16.42
C VAL A 754 1.66 25.68 15.30
N ALA A 755 2.11 26.11 14.11
CA ALA A 755 1.24 26.23 12.93
C ALA A 755 0.51 24.91 12.63
N ALA A 756 -0.66 24.96 11.98
CA ALA A 756 -1.31 23.76 11.47
C ALA A 756 -0.35 23.01 10.52
N GLY A 757 -0.20 21.69 10.70
CA GLY A 757 0.81 20.87 10.02
C GLY A 757 2.26 21.10 10.48
N GLY A 758 2.48 22.05 11.40
CA GLY A 758 3.79 22.41 11.95
C GLY A 758 4.19 21.55 13.15
N SER A 759 5.40 21.82 13.64
CA SER A 759 5.91 21.19 14.87
C SER A 759 6.86 22.10 15.64
N CYS A 760 7.02 21.82 16.92
CA CYS A 760 8.05 22.39 17.79
C CYS A 760 8.72 21.26 18.60
N THR A 761 9.77 21.59 19.34
CA THR A 761 10.59 20.63 20.09
C THR A 761 10.77 21.07 21.54
N VAL A 762 10.71 20.11 22.45
CA VAL A 762 11.03 20.26 23.87
C VAL A 762 12.20 19.34 24.21
N ASN A 763 13.32 19.90 24.65
CA ASN A 763 14.47 19.15 25.15
C ASN A 763 14.38 19.04 26.67
N VAL A 764 14.27 17.82 27.19
CA VAL A 764 14.13 17.51 28.61
C VAL A 764 15.45 16.94 29.14
N THR A 765 15.89 17.42 30.31
CA THR A 765 17.09 16.95 31.01
C THR A 765 16.72 16.41 32.39
N PHE A 766 17.25 15.24 32.73
CA PHE A 766 17.08 14.61 34.04
C PHE A 766 18.28 14.88 34.96
N LYS A 767 18.03 15.34 36.20
CA LYS A 767 19.05 15.59 37.23
C LYS A 767 18.55 15.08 38.59
N PRO A 768 18.80 13.81 38.95
CA PRO A 768 18.25 13.23 40.17
C PRO A 768 18.75 13.93 41.44
N THR A 769 17.84 14.18 42.39
CA THR A 769 18.14 14.76 43.70
C THR A 769 18.21 13.73 44.83
N ALA A 770 17.75 12.50 44.58
CA ALA A 770 17.92 11.37 45.49
C ALA A 770 18.02 10.05 44.71
N ALA A 771 18.48 8.99 45.37
CA ALA A 771 18.62 7.67 44.79
C ALA A 771 17.25 6.99 44.53
N GLY A 772 17.22 6.03 43.61
CA GLY A 772 16.02 5.26 43.25
C GLY A 772 15.19 5.90 42.15
N SER A 773 14.03 5.30 41.86
CA SER A 773 13.17 5.73 40.74
C SER A 773 12.63 7.14 40.94
N ARG A 774 12.75 7.97 39.90
CA ARG A 774 12.28 9.36 39.83
C ARG A 774 11.31 9.48 38.66
N LYS A 775 10.07 9.84 38.97
CA LYS A 775 9.01 10.09 37.97
C LYS A 775 8.77 11.58 37.82
N GLY A 776 8.33 11.97 36.64
CA GLY A 776 7.93 13.34 36.33
C GLY A 776 6.97 13.35 35.15
N THR A 777 6.47 14.52 34.82
CA THR A 777 5.61 14.75 33.67
C THR A 777 6.06 16.02 32.97
N LEU A 778 6.25 15.95 31.66
CA LEU A 778 6.30 17.12 30.79
C LEU A 778 4.86 17.48 30.41
N THR A 779 4.47 18.73 30.61
CA THR A 779 3.15 19.27 30.26
C THR A 779 3.31 20.42 29.28
N VAL A 780 2.57 20.37 28.18
CA VAL A 780 2.46 21.42 27.16
C VAL A 780 1.04 21.99 27.22
N ASP A 781 0.91 23.14 27.86
CA ASP A 781 -0.35 23.87 28.01
C ASP A 781 -0.58 24.74 26.77
N SER A 782 -1.72 24.57 26.11
CA SER A 782 -2.06 25.30 24.87
C SER A 782 -3.57 25.50 24.74
N ASP A 783 -3.97 26.26 23.73
CA ASP A 783 -5.36 26.38 23.27
C ASP A 783 -5.84 25.19 22.41
N ALA A 784 -5.02 24.15 22.27
CA ALA A 784 -5.39 22.95 21.52
C ALA A 784 -6.58 22.24 22.17
N ASN A 785 -7.45 21.67 21.36
CA ASN A 785 -8.68 21.01 21.80
C ASN A 785 -8.44 19.80 22.71
N ASN A 786 -7.26 19.19 22.61
CA ASN A 786 -6.82 18.08 23.44
C ASN A 786 -5.77 18.48 24.48
N GLY A 787 -5.65 19.79 24.75
CA GLY A 787 -4.73 20.34 25.73
C GLY A 787 -5.19 20.16 27.18
N PRO A 788 -4.25 20.06 28.14
CA PRO A 788 -2.81 20.04 27.92
C PRO A 788 -2.30 18.68 27.43
N VAL A 789 -1.23 18.69 26.61
CA VAL A 789 -0.55 17.47 26.16
C VAL A 789 0.52 17.10 27.17
N THR A 790 0.54 15.84 27.61
CA THR A 790 1.49 15.36 28.61
C THR A 790 2.38 14.22 28.12
N VAL A 791 3.63 14.20 28.54
CA VAL A 791 4.61 13.13 28.29
C VAL A 791 5.14 12.62 29.63
N ALA A 792 5.07 11.30 29.84
CA ALA A 792 5.56 10.69 31.07
C ALA A 792 7.09 10.66 31.11
N LEU A 793 7.70 11.05 32.22
CA LEU A 793 9.15 11.06 32.41
C LEU A 793 9.55 10.05 33.49
N SER A 794 10.58 9.26 33.20
CA SER A 794 11.14 8.28 34.12
C SER A 794 12.67 8.29 34.09
N GLY A 795 13.28 8.04 35.24
CA GLY A 795 14.72 7.98 35.44
C GLY A 795 15.04 7.39 36.80
N SER A 796 16.31 7.10 37.08
CA SER A 796 16.74 6.59 38.39
C SER A 796 17.97 7.31 38.89
N GLY A 797 17.96 7.72 40.15
CA GLY A 797 19.13 8.26 40.83
C GLY A 797 20.04 7.16 41.36
N ILE A 798 21.34 7.27 41.13
CA ILE A 798 22.36 6.40 41.73
C ILE A 798 22.90 7.08 42.98
N GLY A 799 22.75 6.43 44.14
CA GLY A 799 23.21 6.96 45.43
C GLY A 799 24.72 6.84 45.61
N ALA A 800 25.28 7.66 46.51
CA ALA A 800 26.72 7.62 46.85
C ALA A 800 27.18 6.25 47.40
N THR A 801 26.27 5.44 47.92
CA THR A 801 26.53 4.11 48.49
C THR A 801 26.18 2.96 47.53
N THR A 802 25.78 3.24 46.28
CA THR A 802 25.48 2.21 45.30
C THR A 802 26.77 1.64 44.71
N ASN A 803 26.95 0.31 44.79
CA ASN A 803 28.04 -0.39 44.11
C ASN A 803 27.78 -0.44 42.60
N LEU A 804 28.55 0.33 41.83
CA LEU A 804 28.49 0.40 40.36
C LEU A 804 29.03 -0.87 39.68
N ALA A 805 29.85 -1.66 40.38
CA ALA A 805 30.51 -2.85 39.85
C ALA A 805 29.70 -4.15 40.04
N ALA A 806 28.65 -4.15 40.88
CA ALA A 806 27.85 -5.34 41.13
C ALA A 806 27.23 -5.90 39.83
N GLY A 807 27.49 -7.18 39.55
CA GLY A 807 27.04 -7.91 38.36
C GLY A 807 27.66 -7.43 37.03
N ARG A 808 28.67 -6.55 37.06
CA ARG A 808 29.30 -6.00 35.85
C ARG A 808 30.37 -6.93 35.29
N PRO A 809 30.65 -6.88 33.97
CA PRO A 809 31.76 -7.64 33.40
C PRO A 809 33.09 -7.32 34.07
N ALA A 810 33.79 -8.36 34.49
CA ALA A 810 35.12 -8.28 35.07
C ALA A 810 36.13 -9.07 34.22
N SER A 811 37.37 -8.59 34.19
CA SER A 811 38.47 -9.27 33.53
C SER A 811 39.74 -9.17 34.36
N ALA A 812 40.70 -10.04 34.11
CA ALA A 812 41.97 -10.07 34.82
C ALA A 812 43.13 -10.42 33.88
N SER A 813 44.36 -10.18 34.33
CA SER A 813 45.59 -10.57 33.61
C SER A 813 45.71 -12.08 33.42
N SER A 814 45.27 -12.86 34.42
CA SER A 814 45.24 -14.32 34.40
C SER A 814 44.24 -14.83 35.43
N SER A 815 43.88 -16.12 35.36
CA SER A 815 43.05 -16.79 36.37
C SER A 815 43.46 -18.25 36.52
N ASN A 816 43.47 -18.76 37.76
CA ASN A 816 43.51 -20.20 38.03
C ASN A 816 42.06 -20.73 38.08
N ASN A 817 41.72 -21.76 37.30
CA ASN A 817 40.38 -22.36 37.36
C ASN A 817 40.17 -23.09 38.72
N PRO A 818 39.04 -22.88 39.44
CA PRO A 818 37.80 -22.17 39.06
C PRO A 818 37.70 -20.70 39.48
N TYR A 819 38.78 -20.08 39.96
CA TYR A 819 38.84 -18.73 40.52
C TYR A 819 38.96 -17.63 39.44
N VAL A 820 37.89 -17.45 38.68
CA VAL A 820 37.81 -16.55 37.52
C VAL A 820 37.49 -15.11 37.89
N ALA A 821 37.79 -14.17 36.99
CA ALA A 821 37.59 -12.73 37.22
C ALA A 821 36.14 -12.33 37.52
N SER A 822 35.13 -13.02 36.95
CA SER A 822 33.71 -12.71 37.19
C SER A 822 33.29 -12.80 38.65
N ASN A 823 34.01 -13.58 39.46
CA ASN A 823 33.74 -13.76 40.88
C ASN A 823 33.87 -12.44 41.67
N ILE A 824 34.67 -11.47 41.21
CA ILE A 824 34.85 -10.20 41.94
C ILE A 824 33.64 -9.25 41.87
N THR A 825 32.56 -9.64 41.18
CA THR A 825 31.36 -8.81 40.99
C THR A 825 30.05 -9.56 41.26
N ASP A 826 30.11 -10.82 41.67
CA ASP A 826 28.94 -11.71 41.80
C ASP A 826 28.17 -11.55 43.12
N SER A 827 28.68 -10.73 44.04
CA SER A 827 28.15 -10.52 45.40
C SER A 827 28.22 -11.74 46.32
N ASP A 828 28.97 -12.79 45.95
CA ASP A 828 29.24 -13.96 46.78
C ASP A 828 30.63 -13.86 47.41
N ALA A 829 30.66 -13.49 48.70
CA ALA A 829 31.93 -13.35 49.43
C ALA A 829 32.72 -14.66 49.58
N SER A 830 32.15 -15.82 49.24
CA SER A 830 32.83 -17.13 49.27
C SER A 830 33.50 -17.50 47.94
N SER A 831 33.11 -16.86 46.83
CA SER A 831 33.81 -16.96 45.56
C SER A 831 34.98 -15.97 45.53
N TYR A 832 35.99 -16.23 44.69
CA TYR A 832 37.09 -15.30 44.50
C TYR A 832 37.77 -15.48 43.15
N TRP A 833 38.41 -14.42 42.68
CA TRP A 833 39.39 -14.47 41.63
C TRP A 833 40.77 -14.75 42.23
N GLU A 834 41.56 -15.59 41.56
CA GLU A 834 42.97 -15.82 41.85
C GLU A 834 43.79 -15.78 40.56
N SER A 835 44.85 -14.98 40.55
CA SER A 835 45.78 -14.92 39.42
C SER A 835 46.72 -16.14 39.36
N GLN A 836 47.42 -16.33 38.24
CA GLN A 836 48.52 -17.29 38.14
C GLN A 836 49.58 -17.09 39.22
N ASN A 837 50.01 -18.19 39.85
CA ASN A 837 50.96 -18.15 40.96
C ASN A 837 52.35 -17.66 40.52
N GLY A 838 53.03 -16.89 41.39
CA GLY A 838 54.41 -16.44 41.20
C GLY A 838 54.63 -15.46 40.06
N SER A 839 53.57 -14.87 39.52
CA SER A 839 53.61 -14.09 38.28
C SER A 839 53.27 -12.60 38.50
N PHE A 840 53.51 -12.05 39.69
CA PHE A 840 53.29 -10.62 39.94
C PHE A 840 54.11 -9.72 38.98
N PRO A 841 53.57 -8.57 38.53
CA PRO A 841 52.27 -8.00 38.88
C PRO A 841 51.09 -8.67 38.16
N GLN A 842 49.94 -8.71 38.82
CA GLN A 842 48.69 -9.24 38.27
C GLN A 842 47.59 -8.20 38.48
N TRP A 843 46.60 -8.15 37.60
CA TRP A 843 45.54 -7.15 37.66
C TRP A 843 44.16 -7.76 37.52
N ALA A 844 43.19 -7.13 38.18
CA ALA A 844 41.76 -7.36 37.99
C ALA A 844 41.06 -6.02 37.72
N GLN A 845 40.06 -6.02 36.85
CA GLN A 845 39.31 -4.82 36.48
C GLN A 845 37.82 -5.11 36.34
N VAL A 846 37.02 -4.04 36.43
CA VAL A 846 35.58 -4.05 36.14
C VAL A 846 35.25 -3.01 35.07
N ASP A 847 34.39 -3.37 34.11
CA ASP A 847 33.75 -2.45 33.16
C ASP A 847 32.38 -2.00 33.69
N LEU A 848 32.28 -0.75 34.12
CA LEU A 848 31.05 -0.15 34.65
C LEU A 848 29.97 0.09 33.56
N GLY A 849 30.31 -0.13 32.29
CA GLY A 849 29.44 0.04 31.11
C GLY A 849 29.33 1.49 30.61
N THR A 850 29.53 2.48 31.48
CA THR A 850 29.60 3.91 31.13
C THR A 850 30.56 4.65 32.07
N GLY A 851 30.92 5.87 31.72
CA GLY A 851 31.81 6.71 32.53
C GLY A 851 31.11 7.28 33.76
N TYR A 852 31.61 6.97 34.94
CA TYR A 852 31.17 7.55 36.21
C TYR A 852 32.32 8.32 36.86
N LYS A 853 32.04 9.43 37.54
CA LYS A 853 33.00 9.96 38.51
C LYS A 853 33.03 9.01 39.71
N VAL A 854 34.16 8.33 39.90
CA VAL A 854 34.32 7.31 40.96
C VAL A 854 35.04 7.91 42.17
N GLY A 855 34.48 7.73 43.36
CA GLY A 855 34.97 8.34 44.60
C GLY A 855 35.61 7.37 45.57
N ARG A 856 35.27 6.07 45.48
CA ARG A 856 35.80 5.04 46.38
C ARG A 856 35.70 3.67 45.73
N ILE A 857 36.64 2.78 46.05
CA ILE A 857 36.47 1.33 45.83
C ILE A 857 36.50 0.60 47.16
N THR A 858 35.79 -0.53 47.24
CA THR A 858 35.98 -1.52 48.30
C THR A 858 36.55 -2.78 47.67
N LEU A 859 37.60 -3.31 48.25
CA LEU A 859 38.16 -4.62 47.91
C LEU A 859 37.94 -5.56 49.09
N LYS A 860 37.54 -6.79 48.81
CA LYS A 860 37.35 -7.82 49.83
C LYS A 860 38.13 -9.08 49.50
N LEU A 861 38.46 -9.84 50.54
CA LEU A 861 38.86 -11.24 50.45
C LEU A 861 37.79 -12.12 51.13
N PRO A 862 37.81 -13.45 50.90
CA PRO A 862 36.89 -14.36 51.58
C PRO A 862 36.83 -14.16 53.11
N PRO A 863 35.67 -14.41 53.75
CA PRO A 863 35.38 -14.01 55.12
C PRO A 863 36.29 -14.65 56.18
N ALA A 864 36.17 -14.14 57.42
CA ALA A 864 37.06 -14.40 58.54
C ALA A 864 37.31 -15.88 58.90
N THR A 865 36.34 -16.77 58.67
CA THR A 865 36.48 -18.21 58.91
C THR A 865 37.31 -18.92 57.84
N ALA A 866 37.53 -18.30 56.69
CA ALA A 866 38.28 -18.88 55.59
C ALA A 866 39.77 -18.48 55.63
N TRP A 867 40.08 -17.18 55.81
CA TRP A 867 41.40 -16.63 55.46
C TRP A 867 42.03 -15.79 56.59
N ASN A 868 43.30 -16.06 56.91
CA ASN A 868 44.11 -15.31 57.90
C ASN A 868 44.52 -13.91 57.40
N THR A 869 44.90 -13.03 58.35
CA THR A 869 45.42 -11.67 58.10
C THR A 869 46.54 -11.69 57.06
N ARG A 870 46.47 -10.78 56.08
CA ARG A 870 47.48 -10.61 55.03
C ARG A 870 47.55 -9.18 54.51
N ASN A 871 48.65 -8.85 53.85
CA ASN A 871 48.80 -7.61 53.10
C ASN A 871 48.82 -7.92 51.60
N GLU A 872 47.99 -7.21 50.82
CA GLU A 872 48.20 -7.10 49.38
C GLU A 872 48.75 -5.72 49.04
N THR A 873 49.84 -5.66 48.28
CA THR A 873 50.44 -4.43 47.78
C THR A 873 49.86 -4.15 46.40
N LEU A 874 49.10 -3.06 46.27
CA LEU A 874 48.35 -2.76 45.05
C LEU A 874 48.27 -1.26 44.77
N SER A 875 48.01 -0.94 43.50
CA SER A 875 47.65 0.41 43.02
C SER A 875 46.28 0.39 42.34
N VAL A 876 45.62 1.55 42.24
CA VAL A 876 44.33 1.69 41.56
C VAL A 876 44.49 2.57 40.32
N ARG A 877 43.93 2.11 39.21
CA ARG A 877 43.97 2.80 37.91
C ARG A 877 42.58 2.92 37.31
N THR A 878 42.37 3.98 36.54
CA THR A 878 41.10 4.24 35.85
C THR A 878 41.32 4.50 34.37
N SER A 879 40.30 4.19 33.56
CA SER A 879 40.26 4.45 32.13
C SER A 879 38.83 4.72 31.65
N THR A 880 38.66 5.47 30.57
CA THR A 880 37.38 5.67 29.88
C THR A 880 37.22 4.77 28.65
N ASP A 881 38.31 4.23 28.10
CA ASP A 881 38.34 3.47 26.83
C ASP A 881 38.80 2.01 27.00
N GLY A 882 39.25 1.62 28.20
CA GLY A 882 39.68 0.26 28.52
C GLY A 882 41.09 -0.09 28.04
N SER A 883 41.81 0.87 27.44
CA SER A 883 43.16 0.70 26.91
C SER A 883 44.16 1.65 27.57
N ASN A 884 43.79 2.92 27.76
CA ASN A 884 44.63 3.96 28.34
C ASN A 884 44.31 4.14 29.83
N PHE A 885 45.17 3.62 30.71
CA PHE A 885 44.96 3.66 32.16
C PHE A 885 45.83 4.69 32.87
N THR A 886 45.22 5.51 33.71
CA THR A 886 45.91 6.46 34.60
C THR A 886 45.92 5.93 36.03
N THR A 887 47.07 5.97 36.70
CA THR A 887 47.16 5.62 38.12
C THR A 887 46.57 6.73 38.98
N VAL A 888 45.49 6.41 39.70
CA VAL A 888 44.76 7.36 40.57
C VAL A 888 45.06 7.15 42.05
N VAL A 889 45.55 5.97 42.43
CA VAL A 889 46.09 5.68 43.75
C VAL A 889 47.43 4.96 43.59
N PRO A 890 48.54 5.50 44.13
CA PRO A 890 49.85 4.88 44.00
C PRO A 890 49.94 3.55 44.76
N SER A 891 50.91 2.72 44.38
CA SER A 891 51.09 1.39 44.98
C SER A 891 51.40 1.48 46.48
N LYS A 892 50.67 0.73 47.30
CA LYS A 892 50.85 0.61 48.76
C LYS A 892 50.34 -0.73 49.27
N ALA A 893 50.91 -1.23 50.37
CA ALA A 893 50.37 -2.36 51.12
C ALA A 893 49.06 -2.02 51.84
N TYR A 894 48.03 -2.82 51.62
CA TYR A 894 46.74 -2.78 52.30
C TYR A 894 46.52 -4.07 53.10
N THR A 895 46.17 -3.91 54.37
CA THR A 895 45.96 -5.03 55.29
C THR A 895 44.51 -5.50 55.24
N PHE A 896 44.32 -6.76 54.87
CA PHE A 896 43.08 -7.50 54.99
C PHE A 896 43.17 -8.33 56.27
N ASP A 897 42.40 -7.95 57.29
CA ASP A 897 42.41 -8.58 58.60
C ASP A 897 40.99 -9.09 58.94
N PRO A 898 40.82 -10.41 59.15
CA PRO A 898 39.51 -10.99 59.39
C PRO A 898 38.86 -10.49 60.68
N ASN A 899 39.64 -10.08 61.68
CA ASN A 899 39.17 -9.61 62.98
C ASN A 899 38.99 -8.08 63.03
N ALA A 900 39.90 -7.33 62.39
CA ALA A 900 39.89 -5.87 62.48
C ALA A 900 39.01 -5.21 61.41
N ASN A 901 38.96 -5.75 60.19
CA ASN A 901 38.19 -5.14 59.09
C ASN A 901 37.39 -6.17 58.27
N GLN A 902 37.20 -7.38 58.78
CA GLN A 902 36.45 -8.44 58.08
C GLN A 902 37.00 -8.69 56.68
N ASN A 903 38.33 -8.69 56.52
CA ASN A 903 38.99 -8.83 55.23
C ASN A 903 38.48 -7.83 54.16
N THR A 904 38.23 -6.58 54.57
CA THR A 904 37.69 -5.53 53.71
C THR A 904 38.55 -4.27 53.77
N VAL A 905 38.91 -3.75 52.60
CA VAL A 905 39.70 -2.52 52.45
C VAL A 905 38.91 -1.52 51.59
N SER A 906 38.76 -0.29 52.09
CA SER A 906 38.19 0.82 51.32
C SER A 906 39.26 1.82 50.92
N ILE A 907 39.28 2.22 49.65
CA ILE A 907 40.27 3.13 49.08
C ILE A 907 39.54 4.32 48.45
N ALA A 908 39.80 5.52 48.96
CA ALA A 908 39.28 6.75 48.38
C ALA A 908 39.98 7.07 47.05
N LEU A 909 39.21 7.53 46.08
CA LEU A 909 39.67 7.94 44.75
C LEU A 909 39.50 9.46 44.57
N PRO A 910 40.31 10.12 43.73
CA PRO A 910 40.26 11.56 43.53
C PRO A 910 39.01 12.07 42.75
N GLY A 911 38.02 11.22 42.45
CA GLY A 911 36.82 11.63 41.71
C GLY A 911 36.96 11.66 40.19
N SER A 912 37.92 10.94 39.62
CA SER A 912 38.12 10.86 38.17
C SER A 912 36.96 10.16 37.46
N THR A 913 36.60 10.62 36.25
CA THR A 913 35.67 9.89 35.38
C THR A 913 36.31 8.58 34.90
N ALA A 914 35.65 7.45 35.15
CA ALA A 914 36.12 6.12 34.81
C ALA A 914 34.95 5.27 34.31
N ARG A 915 35.16 4.56 33.20
CA ARG A 915 34.33 3.41 32.80
C ARG A 915 34.96 2.10 33.26
N TYR A 916 36.29 2.03 33.23
CA TYR A 916 37.06 0.89 33.67
C TYR A 916 37.83 1.26 34.94
N VAL A 917 37.72 0.43 35.97
CA VAL A 917 38.52 0.56 37.21
C VAL A 917 39.33 -0.71 37.37
N ARG A 918 40.64 -0.57 37.51
CA ARG A 918 41.61 -1.67 37.58
C ARG A 918 42.42 -1.57 38.86
N VAL A 919 42.68 -2.72 39.48
CA VAL A 919 43.62 -2.87 40.59
C VAL A 919 44.82 -3.68 40.08
N ASP A 920 46.01 -3.11 40.21
CA ASP A 920 47.28 -3.78 39.86
C ASP A 920 47.94 -4.23 41.18
N ILE A 921 48.03 -5.53 41.41
CA ILE A 921 48.59 -6.18 42.63
C ILE A 921 50.02 -6.64 42.34
N THR A 922 50.96 -6.26 43.20
CA THR A 922 52.40 -6.55 43.06
C THR A 922 52.94 -7.49 44.12
N ALA A 923 52.23 -7.71 45.23
CA ALA A 923 52.63 -8.66 46.27
C ALA A 923 51.44 -9.06 47.15
N ASN A 924 51.44 -10.28 47.69
CA ASN A 924 50.48 -10.76 48.67
C ASN A 924 51.20 -11.62 49.73
N THR A 925 51.03 -11.33 51.02
CA THR A 925 51.71 -12.07 52.10
C THR A 925 51.02 -13.37 52.50
N GLY A 926 49.77 -13.58 52.09
CA GLY A 926 48.99 -14.78 52.43
C GLY A 926 49.09 -15.89 51.39
N TRP A 927 49.35 -15.55 50.13
CA TRP A 927 49.50 -16.49 49.01
C TRP A 927 50.31 -15.86 47.87
N ASN A 928 50.92 -16.65 47.01
CA ASN A 928 51.76 -16.14 45.91
C ASN A 928 50.95 -15.78 44.65
N ALA A 929 49.79 -15.14 44.82
CA ALA A 929 48.89 -14.68 43.75
C ALA A 929 48.09 -13.44 44.20
N GLY A 930 47.59 -12.66 43.24
CA GLY A 930 46.59 -11.62 43.50
C GLY A 930 45.23 -12.28 43.70
N GLN A 931 44.49 -11.85 44.74
CA GLN A 931 43.23 -12.47 45.11
C GLN A 931 42.20 -11.41 45.49
N LEU A 932 40.95 -11.57 45.04
CA LEU A 932 39.83 -10.71 45.43
C LEU A 932 38.54 -11.53 45.43
N SER A 933 37.73 -11.44 46.48
CA SER A 933 36.36 -11.97 46.48
C SER A 933 35.32 -10.96 46.02
N ASP A 934 35.61 -9.67 46.16
CA ASP A 934 34.68 -8.62 45.74
C ASP A 934 35.46 -7.35 45.37
N PHE A 935 35.04 -6.69 44.30
CA PHE A 935 35.56 -5.44 43.80
C PHE A 935 34.39 -4.48 43.59
N GLU A 936 34.08 -3.74 44.64
CA GLU A 936 33.03 -2.74 44.65
C GLU A 936 33.55 -1.37 44.21
N VAL A 937 32.76 -0.64 43.42
CA VAL A 937 33.08 0.72 42.95
C VAL A 937 31.93 1.66 43.29
N PHE A 938 32.22 2.81 43.90
CA PHE A 938 31.21 3.77 44.34
C PHE A 938 31.42 5.14 43.67
N PRO A 939 30.32 5.85 43.33
CA PRO A 939 30.43 7.17 42.73
C PRO A 939 31.00 8.21 43.71
N SER A 940 31.61 9.27 43.18
CA SER A 940 32.02 10.42 44.00
C SER A 940 30.78 11.20 44.46
N SER A 941 30.70 11.48 45.76
CA SER A 941 29.69 12.36 46.35
C SER A 941 29.83 13.80 45.90
#